data_AF-U3JF50-F1
#
_entry.id   AF-U3JF50-F1
#
_cell.length_a   1.000
_cell.length_b   1.000
_cell.length_c   1.000
_cell.angle_alpha   90.00
_cell.angle_beta   90.00
_cell.angle_gamma   90.00
#
_symmetry.space_group_name_H-M   'P 1'
#
loop_
_entity.id
_entity.type
_entity.pdbx_description
1 polymer ?
#
loop_
_entity_poly.entity_id
_entity_poly.type
_entity_poly.pdbx_seq_one_letter_code
_entity_poly.pdbx_strand_id
1 'polypeptide(L)'
;MSQVCVEKSLIFRSNTPYSTDIISDPDGRDPLFCVQLDDSKLNYFQQPQDIEESDFVEFLEKYGRHSFLAPSQVQPSFSAFYRAGDPILIYFDSSSVLSILRQPVKMGTSGLCVDGNPTGFLDSKSTSCTRIFANLSESCMTDPALDAASYYRDFTVLKVPINDTVMQSMKVNVTAISSPGAPHMKDNTCTNVVSEVIYEIEYSGTSGIQSVSVQFKVSNISGNSRPSLQQHFTVHFWTRTLSHMLPRSGNPGYITGAPLLIANSGAMQHMSILRSESDGSCSQFLRHVVQFGRNMRTGCKISLSPILEGSNCSYMQQKLYKAFWGMNRTEDFAITGSAHSTQAEEWMTILIQNCSVQALNCTSCCMVPVTLEIQILWSKVGLLSNPQAQILGARHFYQCHPLKFLNMSTVPVTTVVTFTDMTDWPEPPRGQPQMDWKLPFDILFPFKMALNVERSYRDLPCHNQRLRNECIRCWSNIPFITLPLSRAHGKSFAHRSELKHAKRIVVKLGSAVVTRGDECGLALGRLASIVEQVSVLQNQGREMMIVTSGAVAFGKQRLRHEILLSQSVRQALHSGQSQLKDMAIPVLEARACAAAGQSGLMALYEAMFTQYSICAAQILVTNLDFHDEQKRRNLNGTLHELLRMNIVPIINTNDAVVPPPEPNSDLQGVISVKDNDSLAARLAVEMKTDLLIVLSDVEGLFDSPPGSDDAKLIDIFYPGDQQSVTFGTKSRVGMGGMEAKVKAALWALQGGTSVVIANGTHPKISGHVITDIVEGKKVGTFFSEVKPAGPTVEQQAEMARAGGRTLAALQPEQRAEIIYRLADLLTDQREEILLANKKDLEEAENKGRLALPLLKRLSLSTSKLNSLAIGLRQIAASSQDSVGRVIRRTRIAKDLDLEQVTVPIGVLLVIFESRPDCLPQVSALAIASGNGLLLKGGKEAAHSNQILHHLTQEALSIHGVRDAVQLVNTREEVEDLCRLDKLIDLIIPRGSSQLVRNIQKAAKGIPVMGHSEGICHVYVDTDASVEKVTRIIRDSKCEYPAACNALETLLIHRDLLRTPLFDQIIDMLRVEQVKIHAGPKFASYLTFSPSEVKSLRTEYGDLECCIEVVDSVQEAVEHIHKYGSSHTDVIITENEKTAEFFLQHVDSACVFWNASTRFSDGYRFGLGAEVGISTSRIHARGPVGIEGLLTTKWLLRGNNHVVSDFSEHGSMKYLHESLPLPQRNAN
;
A
#
# COMPACT_ATOMS: atom_id res chain seq x y z
N MET A 1 -39.75 15.72 22.92
CA MET A 1 -38.96 15.36 21.72
C MET A 1 -38.56 13.91 21.89
N SER A 2 -38.90 13.06 20.93
CA SER A 2 -38.74 11.60 20.97
C SER A 2 -37.25 11.24 20.87
N GLN A 3 -36.59 11.15 22.02
CA GLN A 3 -35.28 10.52 22.15
C GLN A 3 -35.49 9.11 22.69
N VAL A 4 -34.85 8.12 22.06
CA VAL A 4 -34.79 6.75 22.57
C VAL A 4 -33.41 6.54 23.15
N CYS A 5 -33.35 6.20 24.43
CA CYS A 5 -32.13 6.05 25.20
C CYS A 5 -31.93 4.60 25.61
N VAL A 6 -30.71 4.11 25.46
CA VAL A 6 -30.32 2.75 25.88
C VAL A 6 -29.01 2.81 26.66
N GLU A 7 -28.78 1.82 27.53
CA GLU A 7 -27.51 1.70 28.23
C GLU A 7 -26.36 1.56 27.25
N LYS A 8 -25.30 2.36 27.47
CA LYS A 8 -24.12 2.41 26.59
C LYS A 8 -23.42 1.06 26.41
N SER A 9 -23.63 0.13 27.34
CA SER A 9 -23.14 -1.25 27.30
C SER A 9 -23.75 -2.09 26.18
N LEU A 10 -24.93 -1.71 25.67
CA LEU A 10 -25.68 -2.46 24.66
C LEU A 10 -25.36 -2.06 23.21
N ILE A 11 -24.43 -1.13 22.97
CA ILE A 11 -24.11 -0.64 21.62
C ILE A 11 -22.72 -1.06 21.17
N PHE A 12 -22.66 -1.75 20.03
CA PHE A 12 -21.41 -1.98 19.28
C PHE A 12 -21.09 -0.74 18.43
N ARG A 13 -19.93 -0.12 18.66
CA ARG A 13 -19.48 1.06 17.91
C ARG A 13 -19.10 0.70 16.47
N SER A 14 -20.01 0.94 15.53
CA SER A 14 -19.78 1.63 14.24
C SER A 14 -21.05 1.51 13.38
N ASN A 15 -21.46 2.62 12.74
CA ASN A 15 -22.54 2.73 11.75
C ASN A 15 -23.98 3.06 12.23
N THR A 16 -24.18 3.98 13.18
CA THR A 16 -25.50 4.63 13.35
C THR A 16 -25.57 5.94 12.54
N PRO A 17 -26.57 6.14 11.66
CA PRO A 17 -26.73 7.37 10.86
C PRO A 17 -27.44 8.52 11.59
N TYR A 18 -27.85 8.34 12.85
CA TYR A 18 -28.61 9.32 13.64
C TYR A 18 -27.71 10.15 14.58
N SER A 19 -28.15 11.36 14.93
CA SER A 19 -27.47 12.22 15.92
C SER A 19 -27.61 11.65 17.33
N THR A 20 -26.51 11.62 18.08
CA THR A 20 -26.42 10.89 19.36
C THR A 20 -25.87 11.77 20.48
N ASP A 21 -26.53 11.76 21.63
CA ASP A 21 -26.08 12.42 22.86
C ASP A 21 -25.88 11.40 24.00
N ILE A 22 -24.97 11.71 24.92
CA ILE A 22 -24.75 10.89 26.12
C ILE A 22 -25.21 11.70 27.32
N ILE A 23 -26.21 11.19 28.03
CA ILE A 23 -26.84 11.85 29.17
C ILE A 23 -26.58 11.01 30.42
N SER A 24 -26.28 11.66 31.54
CA SER A 24 -26.13 10.96 32.82
C SER A 24 -27.50 10.71 33.44
N ASP A 25 -27.75 9.47 33.86
CA ASP A 25 -28.95 9.10 34.62
C ASP A 25 -29.07 9.92 35.92
N PRO A 26 -30.26 10.36 36.37
CA PRO A 26 -30.40 11.21 37.56
C PRO A 26 -29.86 10.58 38.85
N ASP A 27 -29.77 9.25 38.92
CA ASP A 27 -29.20 8.50 40.06
C ASP A 27 -27.71 8.18 39.91
N GLY A 28 -27.06 8.67 38.85
CA GLY A 28 -25.60 8.79 38.73
C GLY A 28 -24.82 7.49 38.57
N ARG A 29 -25.47 6.38 38.18
CA ARG A 29 -24.80 5.06 38.12
C ARG A 29 -24.29 4.68 36.73
N ASP A 30 -24.96 5.03 35.64
CA ASP A 30 -24.47 4.72 34.28
C ASP A 30 -24.84 5.79 33.23
N PRO A 31 -23.96 6.10 32.25
CA PRO A 31 -24.26 7.03 31.16
C PRO A 31 -25.15 6.37 30.10
N LEU A 32 -26.31 6.96 29.84
CA LEU A 32 -27.25 6.54 28.80
C LEU A 32 -26.87 7.14 27.45
N PHE A 33 -26.98 6.35 26.38
CA PHE A 33 -26.78 6.80 25.01
C PHE A 33 -28.15 7.04 24.37
N CYS A 34 -28.42 8.28 23.99
CA CYS A 34 -29.71 8.72 23.50
C CYS A 34 -29.63 9.08 22.02
N VAL A 35 -30.53 8.52 21.22
CA VAL A 35 -30.66 8.78 19.79
C VAL A 35 -31.88 9.66 19.55
N GLN A 36 -31.70 10.75 18.82
CA GLN A 36 -32.77 11.69 18.49
C GLN A 36 -33.45 11.26 17.18
N LEU A 37 -34.74 10.91 17.25
CA LEU A 37 -35.46 10.31 16.12
C LEU A 37 -35.96 11.33 15.09
N ASP A 38 -36.13 12.60 15.49
CA ASP A 38 -36.66 13.65 14.62
C ASP A 38 -35.53 14.48 13.96
N ASP A 39 -34.87 13.94 12.93
CA ASP A 39 -34.07 14.74 12.00
C ASP A 39 -34.89 15.05 10.74
N SER A 40 -35.31 16.31 10.62
CA SER A 40 -36.11 16.85 9.50
C SER A 40 -35.47 16.76 8.11
N LYS A 41 -34.24 16.24 7.98
CA LYS A 41 -33.53 16.10 6.69
C LYS A 41 -33.65 14.74 6.00
N LEU A 42 -34.29 13.74 6.62
CA LEU A 42 -34.47 12.41 6.02
C LEU A 42 -35.95 12.14 5.71
N ASN A 43 -36.38 12.49 4.49
CA ASN A 43 -37.66 12.09 3.93
C ASN A 43 -37.56 10.65 3.37
N TYR A 44 -38.20 9.67 4.00
CA TYR A 44 -39.02 8.65 3.33
C TYR A 44 -40.05 8.05 4.31
N PHE A 45 -41.29 7.99 3.85
CA PHE A 45 -42.50 7.72 4.59
C PHE A 45 -42.60 6.30 5.17
N GLN A 46 -42.58 6.18 6.49
CA GLN A 46 -43.45 5.26 7.25
C GLN A 46 -43.47 5.71 8.71
N GLN A 47 -44.67 5.87 9.28
CA GLN A 47 -44.83 6.08 10.70
C GLN A 47 -44.38 4.78 11.40
N PRO A 48 -43.39 4.80 12.31
CA PRO A 48 -42.95 3.59 12.99
C PRO A 48 -44.13 3.02 13.78
N GLN A 49 -44.46 1.76 13.52
CA GLN A 49 -45.50 1.05 14.25
C GLN A 49 -44.84 0.47 15.51
N ASP A 50 -45.35 0.83 16.69
CA ASP A 50 -44.86 0.26 17.95
C ASP A 50 -45.25 -1.22 18.00
N ILE A 51 -44.25 -2.10 18.15
CA ILE A 51 -44.44 -3.54 18.24
C ILE A 51 -44.33 -3.93 19.71
N GLU A 52 -45.44 -4.35 20.30
CA GLU A 52 -45.43 -4.97 21.64
C GLU A 52 -44.99 -6.43 21.55
N GLU A 53 -44.54 -7.00 22.67
CA GLU A 53 -43.93 -8.34 22.74
C GLU A 53 -44.84 -9.46 22.21
N SER A 54 -46.17 -9.26 22.25
CA SER A 54 -47.17 -10.19 21.71
C SER A 54 -47.20 -10.23 20.18
N ASP A 55 -46.90 -9.11 19.52
CA ASP A 55 -47.13 -8.91 18.08
C ASP A 55 -45.87 -9.26 17.25
N PHE A 56 -44.75 -9.47 17.94
CA PHE A 56 -43.46 -9.82 17.37
C PHE A 56 -43.47 -11.15 16.60
N VAL A 57 -44.32 -12.10 17.03
CA VAL A 57 -44.47 -13.42 16.38
C VAL A 57 -45.25 -13.31 15.07
N GLU A 58 -46.27 -12.47 15.02
CA GLU A 58 -47.06 -12.19 13.80
C GLU A 58 -46.22 -11.40 12.77
N PHE A 59 -45.38 -10.48 13.26
CA PHE A 59 -44.40 -9.75 12.46
C PHE A 59 -43.36 -10.70 11.83
N LEU A 60 -42.95 -11.76 12.54
CA LEU A 60 -42.03 -12.79 12.03
C LEU A 60 -42.67 -13.72 10.99
N GLU A 61 -43.98 -13.95 11.05
CA GLU A 61 -44.68 -14.75 10.02
C GLU A 61 -44.77 -14.00 8.69
N LYS A 62 -45.09 -12.69 8.73
CA LYS A 62 -45.26 -11.83 7.55
C LYS A 62 -44.02 -11.70 6.65
N TYR A 63 -42.82 -12.00 7.17
CA TYR A 63 -41.54 -11.85 6.47
C TYR A 63 -40.83 -13.18 6.15
N GLY A 64 -41.50 -14.32 6.32
CA GLY A 64 -41.04 -15.61 5.77
C GLY A 64 -39.82 -16.19 6.51
N ARG A 65 -40.07 -17.25 7.28
CA ARG A 65 -39.09 -18.04 8.02
C ARG A 65 -37.82 -18.33 7.21
N HIS A 66 -36.65 -17.97 7.77
CA HIS A 66 -35.73 -18.97 8.31
C HIS A 66 -34.85 -18.36 9.42
N SER A 67 -35.00 -18.94 10.62
CA SER A 67 -34.03 -19.02 11.72
C SER A 67 -33.63 -17.72 12.44
N PHE A 68 -34.40 -17.37 13.48
CA PHE A 68 -33.84 -16.75 14.68
C PHE A 68 -34.40 -17.48 15.91
N LEU A 69 -33.50 -18.00 16.75
CA LEU A 69 -33.82 -18.66 18.03
C LEU A 69 -33.74 -17.64 19.17
N ALA A 70 -34.56 -17.79 20.20
CA ALA A 70 -34.56 -16.94 21.39
C ALA A 70 -33.21 -16.98 22.14
N PRO A 71 -32.79 -15.93 22.87
CA PRO A 71 -31.46 -15.82 23.49
C PRO A 71 -31.09 -16.96 24.46
N SER A 72 -32.08 -17.60 25.08
CA SER A 72 -31.88 -18.79 25.93
C SER A 72 -31.60 -20.08 25.14
N GLN A 73 -31.81 -20.07 23.82
CA GLN A 73 -31.54 -21.14 22.86
C GLN A 73 -30.42 -20.79 21.86
N VAL A 74 -29.78 -19.62 22.00
CA VAL A 74 -28.59 -19.25 21.24
C VAL A 74 -27.38 -19.94 21.87
N GLN A 75 -27.05 -21.14 21.38
CA GLN A 75 -25.72 -21.69 21.55
C GLN A 75 -24.73 -20.84 20.72
N PRO A 76 -23.56 -20.45 21.27
CA PRO A 76 -22.53 -19.79 20.49
C PRO A 76 -22.13 -20.73 19.34
N SER A 77 -22.09 -20.24 18.11
CA SER A 77 -21.49 -20.98 17.01
C SER A 77 -19.98 -21.06 17.24
N PHE A 78 -19.55 -22.01 18.07
CA PHE A 78 -18.14 -22.25 18.30
C PHE A 78 -17.53 -22.89 17.04
N SER A 79 -16.41 -22.34 16.56
CA SER A 79 -15.62 -23.03 15.55
C SER A 79 -15.11 -24.36 16.11
N ALA A 80 -14.89 -25.37 15.27
CA ALA A 80 -14.42 -26.70 15.70
C ALA A 80 -13.08 -26.69 16.49
N PHE A 81 -12.40 -25.55 16.58
CA PHE A 81 -11.17 -25.31 17.33
C PHE A 81 -11.19 -23.92 17.98
N TYR A 82 -10.47 -23.74 19.10
CA TYR A 82 -10.22 -22.42 19.70
C TYR A 82 -9.35 -21.56 18.76
N ARG A 83 -9.75 -20.32 18.52
CA ARG A 83 -8.92 -19.27 17.88
C ARG A 83 -8.16 -18.49 18.94
N ALA A 84 -7.06 -17.84 18.54
CA ALA A 84 -6.30 -17.01 19.46
C ALA A 84 -7.19 -15.88 20.02
N GLY A 85 -7.25 -15.77 21.34
CA GLY A 85 -8.12 -14.83 22.06
C GLY A 85 -9.50 -15.38 22.45
N ASP A 86 -9.92 -16.55 21.95
CA ASP A 86 -11.21 -17.16 22.35
C ASP A 86 -11.21 -17.55 23.84
N PRO A 87 -12.31 -17.38 24.58
CA PRO A 87 -12.36 -17.70 26.00
C PRO A 87 -12.24 -19.22 26.23
N ILE A 88 -11.33 -19.64 27.11
CA ILE A 88 -11.19 -21.06 27.48
C ILE A 88 -12.40 -21.50 28.30
N LEU A 89 -13.10 -22.52 27.81
CA LEU A 89 -14.28 -23.07 28.47
C LEU A 89 -13.90 -24.07 29.55
N ILE A 90 -14.55 -23.95 30.71
CA ILE A 90 -14.46 -24.89 31.84
C ILE A 90 -15.82 -25.51 32.12
N TYR A 91 -15.81 -26.75 32.61
CA TYR A 91 -17.01 -27.50 32.92
C TYR A 91 -16.97 -27.99 34.36
N PHE A 92 -18.00 -27.68 35.13
CA PHE A 92 -18.17 -28.14 36.51
C PHE A 92 -18.97 -29.44 36.51
N ASP A 93 -18.33 -30.57 36.82
CA ASP A 93 -18.98 -31.88 36.77
C ASP A 93 -20.10 -32.04 37.82
N SER A 94 -19.96 -31.39 38.98
CA SER A 94 -20.94 -31.46 40.07
C SER A 94 -22.24 -30.69 39.81
N SER A 95 -22.18 -29.60 39.03
CA SER A 95 -23.32 -28.73 38.73
C SER A 95 -23.78 -28.82 37.26
N SER A 96 -23.05 -29.53 36.41
CA SER A 96 -23.26 -29.61 34.96
C SER A 96 -23.33 -28.25 34.27
N VAL A 97 -22.55 -27.28 34.76
CA VAL A 97 -22.50 -25.90 34.23
C VAL A 97 -21.24 -25.70 33.40
N LEU A 98 -21.43 -25.18 32.18
CA LEU A 98 -20.36 -24.65 31.34
C LEU A 98 -20.07 -23.20 31.75
N SER A 99 -18.80 -22.88 31.98
CA SER A 99 -18.33 -21.55 32.35
C SER A 99 -17.02 -21.24 31.63
N ILE A 100 -16.40 -20.10 31.93
CA ILE A 100 -15.14 -19.65 31.34
C ILE A 100 -14.08 -19.61 32.42
N LEU A 101 -12.85 -20.02 32.09
CA LEU A 101 -11.70 -19.87 32.99
C LEU A 101 -11.40 -18.38 33.18
N ARG A 102 -11.69 -17.83 34.36
CA ARG A 102 -11.51 -16.41 34.66
C ARG A 102 -10.28 -16.19 35.53
N GLN A 103 -9.61 -15.05 35.32
CA GLN A 103 -8.55 -14.55 36.18
C GLN A 103 -9.06 -13.36 37.04
N PRO A 104 -8.56 -13.20 38.28
CA PRO A 104 -8.86 -12.03 39.11
C PRO A 104 -8.09 -10.79 38.63
N VAL A 105 -8.78 -9.74 38.20
CA VAL A 105 -8.16 -8.42 37.91
C VAL A 105 -9.17 -7.29 38.12
N LYS A 106 -8.71 -6.17 38.69
CA LYS A 106 -9.44 -4.90 38.66
C LYS A 106 -9.02 -4.04 37.46
N MET A 107 -10.00 -3.54 36.71
CA MET A 107 -10.00 -2.15 36.22
C MET A 107 -11.27 -1.48 36.73
N GLY A 108 -11.12 -0.84 37.89
CA GLY A 108 -12.08 0.00 38.57
C GLY A 108 -11.27 0.86 39.53
N THR A 109 -11.73 2.06 39.85
CA THR A 109 -10.97 3.17 40.47
C THR A 109 -10.32 2.91 41.86
N SER A 110 -10.29 1.67 42.38
CA SER A 110 -9.90 1.36 43.77
C SER A 110 -9.01 0.11 44.01
N GLY A 111 -8.24 -0.42 43.04
CA GLY A 111 -7.11 -1.38 43.27
C GLY A 111 -7.32 -2.80 43.89
N LEU A 112 -8.49 -3.16 44.42
CA LEU A 112 -8.85 -4.50 44.98
C LEU A 112 -9.16 -5.62 43.94
N CYS A 113 -8.80 -6.88 44.23
CA CYS A 113 -9.12 -8.06 43.38
C CYS A 113 -10.63 -8.26 43.14
N VAL A 114 -11.02 -8.48 41.87
CA VAL A 114 -12.38 -8.91 41.45
C VAL A 114 -12.22 -9.93 40.31
N ASP A 115 -13.03 -10.99 40.31
CA ASP A 115 -13.01 -12.02 39.26
C ASP A 115 -13.75 -11.51 38.02
N GLY A 116 -13.06 -11.32 36.90
CA GLY A 116 -13.69 -10.64 35.76
C GLY A 116 -13.08 -10.88 34.39
N ASN A 117 -11.80 -11.24 34.29
CA ASN A 117 -11.14 -11.32 32.98
C ASN A 117 -11.17 -12.75 32.43
N PRO A 118 -11.83 -13.03 31.29
CA PRO A 118 -11.78 -14.35 30.66
C PRO A 118 -10.36 -14.65 30.16
N THR A 119 -9.90 -15.88 30.39
CA THR A 119 -8.59 -16.33 29.89
C THR A 119 -8.73 -16.68 28.41
N GLY A 120 -8.06 -15.92 27.55
CA GLY A 120 -8.03 -16.16 26.10
C GLY A 120 -7.09 -17.31 25.73
N PHE A 121 -7.50 -18.14 24.76
CA PHE A 121 -6.67 -19.19 24.19
C PHE A 121 -5.45 -18.58 23.49
N LEU A 122 -4.25 -19.09 23.79
CA LEU A 122 -2.94 -18.57 23.36
C LEU A 122 -2.56 -17.18 23.89
N ASP A 123 -3.33 -16.59 24.80
CA ASP A 123 -2.97 -15.34 25.48
C ASP A 123 -2.20 -15.62 26.77
N SER A 124 -0.88 -15.78 26.67
CA SER A 124 -0.03 -15.99 27.85
C SER A 124 0.16 -14.68 28.62
N LYS A 125 -0.57 -14.53 29.73
CA LYS A 125 -0.65 -13.30 30.50
C LYS A 125 -0.35 -13.53 31.97
N SER A 126 0.28 -12.54 32.60
CA SER A 126 0.47 -12.48 34.06
C SER A 126 -0.22 -11.23 34.61
N THR A 127 -0.97 -11.39 35.69
CA THR A 127 -1.76 -10.34 36.33
C THR A 127 -1.56 -10.39 37.84
N SER A 128 -1.56 -9.24 38.51
CA SER A 128 -1.50 -9.18 39.97
C SER A 128 -2.56 -8.24 40.54
N CYS A 129 -3.06 -8.56 41.72
CA CYS A 129 -4.05 -7.75 42.42
C CYS A 129 -3.88 -7.86 43.93
N THR A 130 -4.33 -6.84 44.67
CA THR A 130 -4.22 -6.81 46.13
C THR A 130 -5.58 -7.11 46.76
N ARG A 131 -5.65 -8.13 47.62
CA ARG A 131 -6.78 -8.39 48.52
C ARG A 131 -6.53 -7.72 49.87
N ILE A 132 -7.55 -7.07 50.42
CA ILE A 132 -7.51 -6.50 51.77
C ILE A 132 -8.57 -7.22 52.60
N PHE A 133 -8.18 -7.74 53.76
CA PHE A 133 -9.08 -8.49 54.62
C PHE A 133 -9.60 -7.59 55.74
N ALA A 134 -10.93 -7.50 55.86
CA ALA A 134 -11.57 -6.83 56.99
C ALA A 134 -11.38 -7.63 58.29
N ASN A 135 -11.48 -8.96 58.21
CA ASN A 135 -11.28 -9.89 59.31
C ASN A 135 -10.48 -11.12 58.83
N LEU A 136 -9.18 -11.17 59.13
CA LEU A 136 -8.28 -12.22 58.63
C LEU A 136 -8.58 -13.59 59.23
N SER A 137 -9.02 -13.67 60.49
CA SER A 137 -9.29 -14.95 61.15
C SER A 137 -10.50 -15.67 60.55
N GLU A 138 -11.51 -14.92 60.12
CA GLU A 138 -12.70 -15.44 59.44
C GLU A 138 -12.39 -15.82 57.99
N SER A 139 -11.64 -14.98 57.27
CA SER A 139 -11.34 -15.19 55.84
C SER A 139 -10.33 -16.32 55.60
N CYS A 140 -9.42 -16.58 56.54
CA CYS A 140 -8.28 -17.51 56.37
C CYS A 140 -8.71 -18.92 55.93
N MET A 141 -9.82 -19.43 56.45
CA MET A 141 -10.31 -20.79 56.15
C MET A 141 -11.58 -20.81 55.27
N THR A 142 -12.20 -19.65 55.01
CA THR A 142 -13.49 -19.57 54.31
C THR A 142 -13.39 -18.95 52.92
N ASP A 143 -12.36 -18.14 52.63
CA ASP A 143 -12.20 -17.53 51.31
C ASP A 143 -11.56 -18.53 50.32
N PRO A 144 -12.31 -19.01 49.31
CA PRO A 144 -11.81 -20.02 48.38
C PRO A 144 -10.61 -19.55 47.57
N ALA A 145 -10.40 -18.23 47.42
CA ALA A 145 -9.25 -17.70 46.68
C ALA A 145 -7.91 -17.87 47.42
N LEU A 146 -7.95 -18.17 48.72
CA LEU A 146 -6.78 -18.42 49.57
C LEU A 146 -6.39 -19.89 49.61
N ASP A 147 -7.29 -20.78 49.23
CA ASP A 147 -7.07 -22.23 49.14
C ASP A 147 -6.66 -22.64 47.72
N ALA A 148 -5.61 -23.44 47.60
CA ALA A 148 -5.14 -23.97 46.33
C ALA A 148 -6.15 -24.95 45.70
N ALA A 149 -6.97 -25.64 46.52
CA ALA A 149 -7.94 -26.62 46.04
C ALA A 149 -8.94 -26.04 45.02
N SER A 150 -9.35 -24.78 45.23
CA SER A 150 -10.33 -24.06 44.40
C SER A 150 -9.89 -23.84 42.95
N TYR A 151 -8.59 -23.93 42.66
CA TYR A 151 -8.03 -23.62 41.34
C TYR A 151 -7.85 -24.84 40.43
N TYR A 152 -8.13 -26.06 40.91
CA TYR A 152 -7.97 -27.27 40.08
C TYR A 152 -8.93 -28.43 40.36
N ARG A 153 -9.62 -28.48 41.51
CA ARG A 153 -10.42 -29.67 41.87
C ARG A 153 -11.83 -29.67 41.29
N ASP A 154 -12.46 -28.51 41.16
CA ASP A 154 -13.92 -28.45 40.97
C ASP A 154 -14.36 -28.31 39.50
N PHE A 155 -13.43 -28.18 38.56
CA PHE A 155 -13.73 -28.02 37.14
C PHE A 155 -12.71 -28.68 36.22
N THR A 156 -13.15 -29.01 35.01
CA THR A 156 -12.30 -29.51 33.92
C THR A 156 -12.25 -28.51 32.77
N VAL A 157 -11.17 -28.49 32.01
CA VAL A 157 -11.01 -27.61 30.83
C VAL A 157 -11.43 -28.38 29.58
N LEU A 158 -12.17 -27.75 28.66
CA LEU A 158 -12.55 -28.40 27.40
C LEU A 158 -11.43 -28.35 26.37
N LYS A 159 -11.17 -29.49 25.73
CA LYS A 159 -10.14 -29.67 24.68
C LYS A 159 -10.38 -28.80 23.44
N VAL A 160 -11.64 -28.70 23.01
CA VAL A 160 -12.13 -27.89 21.88
C VAL A 160 -13.51 -27.32 22.22
N PRO A 161 -13.92 -26.18 21.63
CA PRO A 161 -15.20 -25.57 21.96
C PRO A 161 -16.30 -26.20 21.08
N ILE A 162 -16.95 -27.27 21.55
CA ILE A 162 -18.07 -27.93 20.87
C ILE A 162 -19.21 -28.16 21.88
N ASN A 163 -20.46 -28.02 21.45
CA ASN A 163 -21.64 -28.33 22.26
C ASN A 163 -22.17 -29.78 22.05
N ASP A 164 -22.31 -30.50 23.16
CA ASP A 164 -23.32 -31.50 23.50
C ASP A 164 -23.56 -32.79 22.68
N THR A 165 -22.51 -33.48 22.20
CA THR A 165 -22.70 -34.91 21.85
C THR A 165 -21.54 -35.86 22.17
N VAL A 166 -20.38 -35.37 22.61
CA VAL A 166 -19.23 -36.23 22.98
C VAL A 166 -18.57 -35.75 24.29
N MET A 167 -19.33 -35.77 25.39
CA MET A 167 -19.00 -35.08 26.64
C MET A 167 -18.07 -35.86 27.61
N GLN A 168 -17.53 -37.03 27.22
CA GLN A 168 -16.58 -37.80 28.08
C GLN A 168 -15.15 -37.89 27.53
N SER A 169 -14.92 -37.76 26.22
CA SER A 169 -13.58 -37.92 25.62
C SER A 169 -12.85 -36.61 25.29
N MET A 170 -13.44 -35.45 25.63
CA MET A 170 -12.91 -34.12 25.31
C MET A 170 -12.67 -33.21 26.54
N LYS A 171 -12.70 -33.77 27.76
CA LYS A 171 -12.36 -33.07 29.00
C LYS A 171 -10.88 -33.26 29.34
N VAL A 172 -10.24 -32.17 29.77
CA VAL A 172 -8.85 -32.16 30.24
C VAL A 172 -8.86 -31.76 31.71
N ASN A 173 -8.43 -32.68 32.57
CA ASN A 173 -8.35 -32.42 34.00
C ASN A 173 -7.20 -31.45 34.30
N VAL A 174 -7.42 -30.54 35.24
CA VAL A 174 -6.38 -29.63 35.74
C VAL A 174 -5.56 -30.36 36.81
N THR A 175 -4.29 -30.62 36.55
CA THR A 175 -3.41 -31.35 37.48
C THR A 175 -2.51 -30.39 38.25
N ALA A 176 -2.62 -30.36 39.58
CA ALA A 176 -1.69 -29.60 40.41
C ALA A 176 -0.32 -30.31 40.46
N ILE A 177 0.76 -29.58 40.11
CA ILE A 177 2.13 -30.13 40.10
C ILE A 177 2.64 -30.34 41.53
N SER A 178 2.26 -29.46 42.45
CA SER A 178 2.51 -29.59 43.88
C SER A 178 1.35 -28.96 44.65
N SER A 179 0.63 -29.74 45.46
CA SER A 179 -0.51 -29.24 46.23
C SER A 179 -0.06 -28.79 47.63
N PRO A 180 -0.10 -27.49 47.97
CA PRO A 180 0.11 -27.04 49.34
C PRO A 180 -1.04 -27.51 50.26
N GLY A 181 -0.79 -27.58 51.56
CA GLY A 181 -1.84 -27.88 52.55
C GLY A 181 -2.85 -26.73 52.67
N ALA A 182 -4.06 -27.03 53.14
CA ALA A 182 -5.11 -26.03 53.32
C ALA A 182 -4.67 -24.87 54.24
N PRO A 183 -5.13 -23.64 53.98
CA PRO A 183 -4.80 -22.50 54.82
C PRO A 183 -5.36 -22.71 56.24
N HIS A 184 -4.55 -22.39 57.25
CA HIS A 184 -4.97 -22.52 58.65
C HIS A 184 -4.37 -21.39 59.50
N MET A 185 -5.03 -21.11 60.61
CA MET A 185 -4.65 -20.03 61.50
C MET A 185 -3.70 -20.53 62.60
N LYS A 186 -2.54 -19.88 62.78
CA LYS A 186 -1.63 -20.12 63.92
C LYS A 186 -1.04 -18.80 64.46
N ASP A 187 -1.19 -18.54 65.75
CA ASP A 187 -0.59 -17.37 66.46
C ASP A 187 -0.83 -16.01 65.75
N ASN A 188 -2.10 -15.70 65.44
CA ASN A 188 -2.53 -14.50 64.70
C ASN A 188 -1.93 -14.33 63.27
N THR A 189 -1.36 -15.40 62.71
CA THR A 189 -0.84 -15.50 61.34
C THR A 189 -1.55 -16.60 60.55
N CYS A 190 -2.16 -16.24 59.43
CA CYS A 190 -2.76 -17.19 58.49
C CYS A 190 -1.64 -17.79 57.63
N THR A 191 -1.42 -19.10 57.71
CA THR A 191 -0.33 -19.78 57.01
C THR A 191 -0.86 -20.61 55.83
N ASN A 192 0.01 -20.91 54.86
CA ASN A 192 -0.31 -21.63 53.63
C ASN A 192 -1.31 -20.92 52.69
N VAL A 193 -1.31 -19.60 52.67
CA VAL A 193 -2.21 -18.81 51.82
C VAL A 193 -1.65 -18.70 50.39
N VAL A 194 -2.45 -19.00 49.38
CA VAL A 194 -2.05 -18.89 47.97
C VAL A 194 -1.75 -17.45 47.58
N SER A 195 -0.48 -17.18 47.27
CA SER A 195 0.03 -15.89 46.81
C SER A 195 0.30 -15.83 45.31
N GLU A 196 0.49 -16.99 44.66
CA GLU A 196 0.71 -17.07 43.23
C GLU A 196 0.10 -18.35 42.66
N VAL A 197 -0.59 -18.23 41.52
CA VAL A 197 -1.16 -19.34 40.75
C VAL A 197 -0.60 -19.27 39.32
N ILE A 198 0.00 -20.35 38.85
CA ILE A 198 0.58 -20.44 37.51
C ILE A 198 -0.04 -21.63 36.80
N TYR A 199 -0.85 -21.38 35.76
CA TYR A 199 -1.35 -22.41 34.86
C TYR A 199 -0.40 -22.61 33.68
N GLU A 200 -0.09 -23.86 33.37
CA GLU A 200 0.65 -24.29 32.19
C GLU A 200 -0.28 -25.12 31.33
N ILE A 201 -0.65 -24.59 30.16
CA ILE A 201 -1.59 -25.18 29.22
C ILE A 201 -0.83 -25.68 27.99
N GLU A 202 -0.78 -26.99 27.82
CA GLU A 202 -0.23 -27.61 26.61
C GLU A 202 -1.32 -27.65 25.53
N TYR A 203 -1.01 -27.22 24.32
CA TYR A 203 -1.94 -27.28 23.19
C TYR A 203 -1.30 -27.86 21.92
N SER A 204 -2.15 -28.33 21.01
CA SER A 204 -1.78 -28.81 19.68
C SER A 204 -2.68 -28.16 18.64
N GLY A 205 -2.09 -27.63 17.57
CA GLY A 205 -2.81 -26.89 16.52
C GLY A 205 -3.88 -27.72 15.78
N THR A 206 -3.81 -29.05 15.84
CA THR A 206 -4.80 -29.95 15.21
C THR A 206 -5.78 -30.57 16.21
N SER A 207 -5.44 -30.56 17.50
CA SER A 207 -6.14 -31.36 18.51
C SER A 207 -6.62 -30.54 19.72
N GLY A 208 -6.42 -29.22 19.75
CA GLY A 208 -6.85 -28.35 20.85
C GLY A 208 -5.97 -28.46 22.11
N ILE A 209 -6.53 -28.15 23.28
CA ILE A 209 -5.82 -28.23 24.57
C ILE A 209 -5.56 -29.70 24.91
N GLN A 210 -4.30 -30.07 25.16
CA GLN A 210 -3.89 -31.45 25.45
C GLN A 210 -3.74 -31.73 26.95
N SER A 211 -3.14 -30.81 27.70
CA SER A 211 -2.96 -30.96 29.14
C SER A 211 -2.99 -29.59 29.83
N VAL A 212 -3.45 -29.55 31.07
CA VAL A 212 -3.46 -28.34 31.90
C VAL A 212 -2.89 -28.69 33.26
N SER A 213 -1.78 -28.05 33.63
CA SER A 213 -1.20 -28.17 34.96
C SER A 213 -1.20 -26.84 35.69
N VAL A 214 -1.29 -26.87 37.02
CA VAL A 214 -1.24 -25.67 37.84
C VAL A 214 -0.19 -25.78 38.93
N GLN A 215 0.54 -24.69 39.16
CA GLN A 215 1.55 -24.55 40.20
C GLN A 215 1.15 -23.42 41.16
N PHE A 216 1.45 -23.61 42.45
CA PHE A 216 1.09 -22.65 43.50
C PHE A 216 2.31 -22.19 44.29
N LYS A 217 2.32 -20.92 44.66
CA LYS A 217 3.23 -20.38 45.69
C LYS A 217 2.41 -19.91 46.88
N VAL A 218 2.71 -20.43 48.05
CA VAL A 218 2.05 -20.03 49.30
C VAL A 218 2.88 -19.04 50.11
N SER A 219 2.19 -18.22 50.88
CA SER A 219 2.73 -17.21 51.78
C SER A 219 1.99 -17.23 53.12
N ASN A 220 2.55 -16.56 54.12
CA ASN A 220 1.93 -16.41 55.43
C ASN A 220 1.59 -14.94 55.68
N ILE A 221 0.42 -14.64 56.26
CA ILE A 221 -0.08 -13.28 56.50
C ILE A 221 -0.28 -13.08 58.00
N SER A 222 0.40 -12.11 58.60
CA SER A 222 0.25 -11.75 60.02
C SER A 222 -0.74 -10.59 60.23
N GLY A 223 -1.58 -10.70 61.26
CA GLY A 223 -2.66 -9.74 61.54
C GLY A 223 -2.20 -8.48 62.29
N ASN A 224 -1.87 -7.41 61.57
CA ASN A 224 -1.84 -6.03 62.08
C ASN A 224 -2.87 -5.17 61.33
N SER A 225 -3.28 -4.01 61.89
CA SER A 225 -4.44 -3.21 61.45
C SER A 225 -4.55 -3.03 59.93
N ARG A 226 -5.40 -3.88 59.31
CA ARG A 226 -5.64 -4.09 57.86
C ARG A 226 -4.59 -4.96 57.13
N PRO A 227 -4.63 -6.30 57.29
CA PRO A 227 -3.76 -7.20 56.53
C PRO A 227 -4.16 -7.23 55.05
N SER A 228 -3.16 -7.21 54.16
CA SER A 228 -3.34 -7.27 52.71
C SER A 228 -2.42 -8.31 52.08
N LEU A 229 -2.90 -8.98 51.02
CA LEU A 229 -2.15 -9.96 50.23
C LEU A 229 -2.11 -9.52 48.77
N GLN A 230 -0.92 -9.51 48.18
CA GLN A 230 -0.77 -9.34 46.74
C GLN A 230 -0.74 -10.73 46.08
N GLN A 231 -1.77 -11.05 45.31
CA GLN A 231 -1.88 -12.30 44.57
C GLN A 231 -1.44 -12.13 43.12
N HIS A 232 -0.70 -13.10 42.60
CA HIS A 232 -0.22 -13.13 41.21
C HIS A 232 -0.84 -14.33 40.48
N PHE A 233 -1.32 -14.11 39.27
CA PHE A 233 -1.94 -15.12 38.42
C PHE A 233 -1.26 -15.11 37.07
N THR A 234 -0.75 -16.26 36.64
CA THR A 234 -0.05 -16.39 35.36
C THR A 234 -0.60 -17.57 34.58
N VAL A 235 -0.84 -17.41 33.28
CA VAL A 235 -1.18 -18.50 32.36
C VAL A 235 -0.11 -18.57 31.26
N HIS A 236 0.39 -19.76 31.00
CA HIS A 236 1.40 -20.04 30.00
C HIS A 236 0.91 -21.11 29.02
N PHE A 237 0.98 -20.82 27.72
CA PHE A 237 0.69 -21.80 26.67
C PHE A 237 1.97 -22.35 26.05
N TRP A 238 2.03 -23.66 25.82
CA TRP A 238 3.17 -24.32 25.19
C TRP A 238 2.75 -25.57 24.40
N THR A 239 3.63 -26.13 23.56
CA THR A 239 3.34 -27.31 22.71
C THR A 239 4.48 -28.31 22.78
N ARG A 240 4.23 -29.63 22.87
CA ARG A 240 5.26 -30.65 22.61
C ARG A 240 5.56 -30.78 21.11
N THR A 241 6.84 -30.73 20.75
CA THR A 241 7.33 -30.79 19.36
C THR A 241 7.12 -32.16 18.71
N LEU A 242 6.49 -32.18 17.53
CA LEU A 242 6.63 -33.27 16.55
C LEU A 242 7.83 -32.96 15.64
N SER A 243 8.80 -33.85 15.64
CA SER A 243 9.95 -33.83 14.74
C SER A 243 9.57 -34.43 13.38
N HIS A 244 9.28 -33.63 12.37
CA HIS A 244 9.37 -34.06 10.98
C HIS A 244 9.81 -32.89 10.09
N MET A 245 10.86 -33.13 9.30
CA MET A 245 11.30 -32.25 8.23
C MET A 245 10.18 -32.15 7.19
N LEU A 246 9.64 -30.94 6.98
CA LEU A 246 8.74 -30.66 5.86
C LEU A 246 9.56 -30.23 4.63
N PRO A 247 9.14 -30.60 3.40
CA PRO A 247 9.83 -30.23 2.18
C PRO A 247 9.71 -28.73 1.89
N ARG A 248 10.76 -28.17 1.27
CA ARG A 248 10.87 -26.78 0.87
C ARG A 248 9.75 -26.39 -0.12
N SER A 249 8.85 -25.51 0.30
CA SER A 249 8.11 -24.62 -0.60
C SER A 249 9.12 -23.63 -1.16
N GLY A 250 9.26 -23.53 -2.48
CA GLY A 250 10.24 -22.70 -3.20
C GLY A 250 10.04 -21.18 -3.06
N ASN A 251 9.73 -20.68 -1.87
CA ASN A 251 9.62 -19.26 -1.53
C ASN A 251 10.65 -18.93 -0.43
N PRO A 252 11.36 -17.79 -0.49
CA PRO A 252 12.52 -17.54 0.37
C PRO A 252 12.18 -17.23 1.84
N GLY A 253 10.95 -16.82 2.21
CA GLY A 253 10.62 -16.41 3.58
C GLY A 253 10.75 -17.49 4.66
N TYR A 254 10.92 -17.07 5.92
CA TYR A 254 10.92 -18.00 7.06
C TYR A 254 9.53 -18.62 7.29
N ILE A 255 9.51 -19.92 7.59
CA ILE A 255 8.30 -20.64 7.98
C ILE A 255 8.22 -20.66 9.51
N THR A 256 7.09 -20.24 10.09
CA THR A 256 6.87 -20.29 11.54
C THR A 256 7.06 -21.72 12.07
N GLY A 257 7.91 -21.87 13.10
CA GLY A 257 8.30 -23.18 13.64
C GLY A 257 9.55 -23.80 13.02
N ALA A 258 10.06 -23.29 11.90
CA ALA A 258 11.32 -23.74 11.32
C ALA A 258 12.54 -23.28 12.15
N PRO A 259 13.66 -24.02 12.16
CA PRO A 259 14.87 -23.60 12.86
C PRO A 259 15.42 -22.27 12.33
N LEU A 260 15.86 -21.39 13.24
CA LEU A 260 16.61 -20.19 12.85
C LEU A 260 18.02 -20.54 12.38
N LEU A 261 18.46 -19.90 11.30
CA LEU A 261 19.80 -20.05 10.76
C LEU A 261 20.70 -18.92 11.26
N ILE A 262 21.89 -19.31 11.71
CA ILE A 262 22.95 -18.41 12.15
C ILE A 262 24.26 -18.76 11.44
N ALA A 263 25.11 -17.76 11.24
CA ALA A 263 26.45 -17.95 10.71
C ALA A 263 27.51 -17.55 11.74
N ASN A 264 28.59 -18.31 11.76
CA ASN A 264 29.83 -17.93 12.44
C ASN A 264 30.99 -18.16 11.46
N SER A 265 31.76 -17.11 11.14
CA SER A 265 32.94 -17.22 10.27
C SER A 265 32.67 -17.96 8.94
N GLY A 266 31.47 -17.79 8.37
CA GLY A 266 31.04 -18.41 7.10
C GLY A 266 30.41 -19.82 7.19
N ALA A 267 30.36 -20.45 8.38
CA ALA A 267 29.69 -21.75 8.57
C ALA A 267 28.26 -21.57 9.10
N MET A 268 27.28 -22.15 8.37
CA MET A 268 25.86 -22.10 8.72
C MET A 268 25.49 -23.15 9.77
N GLN A 269 24.77 -22.74 10.81
CA GLN A 269 24.29 -23.59 11.89
C GLN A 269 22.88 -23.21 12.34
N HIS A 270 22.20 -24.09 13.06
CA HIS A 270 20.93 -23.77 13.70
C HIS A 270 21.16 -23.04 15.01
N MET A 271 20.39 -21.99 15.26
CA MET A 271 20.48 -21.25 16.52
C MET A 271 20.04 -22.14 17.69
N SER A 272 20.82 -22.15 18.78
CA SER A 272 20.49 -22.93 19.96
C SER A 272 20.77 -22.22 21.30
N ILE A 273 19.85 -22.39 22.25
CA ILE A 273 19.93 -21.81 23.61
C ILE A 273 20.13 -22.90 24.68
N LEU A 274 20.50 -22.48 25.88
CA LEU A 274 20.75 -23.37 27.02
C LEU A 274 19.53 -24.25 27.33
N ARG A 275 19.80 -25.52 27.65
CA ARG A 275 18.81 -26.50 28.12
C ARG A 275 19.16 -26.92 29.54
N SER A 276 18.15 -26.97 30.41
CA SER A 276 18.29 -27.54 31.75
C SER A 276 18.26 -29.07 31.69
N GLU A 277 19.12 -29.70 32.47
CA GLU A 277 19.01 -31.12 32.80
C GLU A 277 18.02 -31.35 33.94
N SER A 278 17.66 -32.60 34.21
CA SER A 278 16.66 -32.98 35.21
C SER A 278 17.03 -32.59 36.64
N ASP A 279 18.32 -32.38 36.91
CA ASP A 279 18.84 -31.92 38.21
C ASP A 279 18.86 -30.38 38.34
N GLY A 280 18.38 -29.66 37.31
CA GLY A 280 18.37 -28.20 37.26
C GLY A 280 19.71 -27.57 36.85
N SER A 281 20.72 -28.38 36.49
CA SER A 281 22.00 -27.90 35.97
C SER A 281 21.92 -27.58 34.47
N CYS A 282 22.78 -26.70 33.97
CA CYS A 282 22.86 -26.42 32.53
C CYS A 282 23.59 -27.55 31.80
N SER A 283 22.92 -28.16 30.81
CA SER A 283 23.56 -29.18 29.98
C SER A 283 24.72 -28.58 29.17
N GLN A 284 25.85 -29.28 29.14
CA GLN A 284 27.02 -28.86 28.35
C GLN A 284 26.90 -29.24 26.87
N PHE A 285 26.12 -30.29 26.56
CA PHE A 285 26.05 -30.87 25.21
C PHE A 285 24.68 -30.70 24.55
N LEU A 286 23.59 -30.71 25.33
CA LEU A 286 22.23 -30.61 24.81
C LEU A 286 21.77 -29.15 24.87
N ARG A 287 21.28 -28.62 23.74
CA ARG A 287 20.75 -27.25 23.63
C ARG A 287 19.39 -27.27 22.93
N HIS A 288 18.53 -26.28 23.22
CA HIS A 288 17.24 -26.15 22.54
C HIS A 288 17.41 -25.36 21.25
N VAL A 289 16.96 -25.92 20.13
CA VAL A 289 16.93 -25.21 18.84
C VAL A 289 15.86 -24.13 18.88
N VAL A 290 16.22 -22.90 18.49
CA VAL A 290 15.29 -21.77 18.42
C VAL A 290 14.49 -21.87 17.13
N GLN A 291 13.16 -21.82 17.25
CA GLN A 291 12.24 -21.90 16.13
C GLN A 291 11.69 -20.51 15.77
N PHE A 292 11.65 -20.18 14.49
CA PHE A 292 11.16 -18.89 13.99
C PHE A 292 9.72 -18.62 14.45
N GLY A 293 9.46 -17.43 15.00
CA GLY A 293 8.14 -16.97 15.44
C GLY A 293 7.64 -17.60 16.76
N ARG A 294 8.51 -18.27 17.53
CA ARG A 294 8.17 -18.86 18.83
C ARG A 294 9.01 -18.25 19.94
N ASN A 295 8.38 -17.50 20.85
CA ASN A 295 9.06 -16.98 22.03
C ASN A 295 9.49 -18.15 22.94
N MET A 296 10.70 -18.08 23.50
CA MET A 296 11.25 -19.14 24.34
C MET A 296 11.92 -18.56 25.57
N ARG A 297 11.82 -19.26 26.71
CA ARG A 297 12.58 -18.94 27.91
C ARG A 297 13.14 -20.21 28.52
N THR A 298 14.43 -20.23 28.82
CA THR A 298 15.09 -21.35 29.48
C THR A 298 15.92 -20.84 30.65
N GLY A 299 16.02 -21.62 31.71
CA GLY A 299 16.85 -21.29 32.87
C GLY A 299 17.47 -22.54 33.47
N CYS A 300 18.70 -22.44 33.94
CA CYS A 300 19.45 -23.54 34.53
C CYS A 300 20.58 -23.02 35.43
N LYS A 301 21.18 -23.89 36.26
CA LYS A 301 22.24 -23.52 37.19
C LYS A 301 23.60 -23.96 36.67
N ILE A 302 24.58 -23.07 36.67
CA ILE A 302 25.97 -23.38 36.32
C ILE A 302 26.80 -23.48 37.60
N SER A 303 27.44 -24.63 37.79
CA SER A 303 28.40 -24.82 38.88
C SER A 303 29.74 -24.16 38.55
N LEU A 304 30.22 -23.31 39.46
CA LEU A 304 31.53 -22.68 39.37
C LEU A 304 32.48 -23.43 40.30
N SER A 305 33.46 -24.12 39.72
CA SER A 305 34.50 -24.83 40.47
C SER A 305 35.34 -23.82 41.28
N PRO A 306 35.49 -23.99 42.61
CA PRO A 306 36.32 -23.11 43.42
C PRO A 306 37.79 -23.44 43.15
N ILE A 307 38.41 -22.72 42.21
CA ILE A 307 39.87 -22.76 42.08
C ILE A 307 40.42 -21.72 43.05
N LEU A 308 41.13 -22.23 44.06
CA LEU A 308 42.04 -21.48 44.91
C LEU A 308 43.06 -20.78 44.01
N GLU A 309 42.96 -19.45 43.95
CA GLU A 309 43.97 -18.43 43.63
C GLU A 309 43.39 -17.33 42.75
N GLY A 310 43.24 -16.14 43.35
CA GLY A 310 42.93 -14.89 42.66
C GLY A 310 41.55 -14.85 41.99
N SER A 311 40.61 -14.15 42.61
CA SER A 311 39.29 -13.79 42.08
C SER A 311 39.38 -13.08 40.71
N ASN A 312 39.59 -13.83 39.63
CA ASN A 312 39.75 -13.29 38.30
C ASN A 312 38.38 -13.25 37.63
N CYS A 313 37.66 -12.16 37.86
CA CYS A 313 36.30 -11.93 37.35
C CYS A 313 36.14 -12.25 35.86
N SER A 314 37.20 -11.97 35.07
CA SER A 314 37.28 -12.25 33.64
C SER A 314 37.06 -13.74 33.32
N TYR A 315 37.61 -14.66 34.11
CA TYR A 315 37.43 -16.10 33.90
C TYR A 315 35.98 -16.54 34.11
N MET A 316 35.33 -16.05 35.17
CA MET A 316 33.91 -16.37 35.45
C MET A 316 32.97 -15.77 34.40
N GLN A 317 33.22 -14.53 33.97
CA GLN A 317 32.48 -13.90 32.87
C GLN A 317 32.63 -14.72 31.58
N GLN A 318 33.86 -15.09 31.19
CA GLN A 318 34.10 -15.89 29.99
C GLN A 318 33.41 -17.25 30.04
N LYS A 319 33.40 -17.92 31.21
CA LYS A 319 32.73 -19.22 31.38
C LYS A 319 31.21 -19.09 31.20
N LEU A 320 30.60 -18.02 31.71
CA LEU A 320 29.16 -17.75 31.57
C LEU A 320 28.79 -17.32 30.13
N TYR A 321 29.59 -16.46 29.49
CA TYR A 321 29.39 -16.12 28.07
C TYR A 321 29.52 -17.34 27.15
N LYS A 322 30.50 -18.20 27.38
CA LYS A 322 30.63 -19.48 26.65
C LYS A 322 29.43 -20.39 26.88
N ALA A 323 28.87 -20.42 28.09
CA ALA A 323 27.65 -21.17 28.34
C ALA A 323 26.47 -20.62 27.51
N PHE A 324 26.32 -19.30 27.43
CA PHE A 324 25.26 -18.68 26.63
C PHE A 324 25.41 -18.88 25.13
N TRP A 325 26.61 -18.75 24.55
CA TRP A 325 26.83 -18.89 23.09
C TRP A 325 27.04 -20.33 22.61
N GLY A 326 27.47 -21.25 23.48
CA GLY A 326 27.90 -22.59 23.06
C GLY A 326 29.33 -22.59 22.52
N MET A 327 29.67 -23.58 21.68
CA MET A 327 31.05 -23.80 21.21
C MET A 327 31.61 -22.65 20.37
N ASN A 328 30.74 -21.84 19.74
CA ASN A 328 31.09 -20.81 18.77
C ASN A 328 30.24 -19.55 18.99
N ARG A 329 30.86 -18.37 18.91
CA ARG A 329 30.14 -17.10 19.02
C ARG A 329 29.37 -16.84 17.73
N THR A 330 28.09 -16.51 17.84
CA THR A 330 27.27 -16.16 16.69
C THR A 330 27.53 -14.72 16.26
N GLU A 331 27.76 -14.51 14.96
CA GLU A 331 28.05 -13.18 14.41
C GLU A 331 26.87 -12.65 13.59
N ASP A 332 26.24 -13.50 12.76
CA ASP A 332 25.16 -13.10 11.87
C ASP A 332 23.93 -14.02 11.94
N PHE A 333 22.74 -13.45 11.68
CA PHE A 333 21.49 -14.16 11.41
C PHE A 333 21.20 -14.19 9.92
N ALA A 334 20.60 -15.28 9.43
CA ALA A 334 20.03 -15.26 8.09
C ALA A 334 18.73 -14.44 8.08
N ILE A 335 18.60 -13.55 7.10
CA ILE A 335 17.41 -12.71 6.87
C ILE A 335 16.20 -13.57 6.47
N THR A 336 16.47 -14.68 5.77
CA THR A 336 15.47 -15.59 5.18
C THR A 336 15.75 -17.05 5.55
N GLY A 337 14.72 -17.91 5.47
CA GLY A 337 14.84 -19.34 5.81
C GLY A 337 15.63 -20.16 4.77
N SER A 338 16.00 -19.54 3.65
CA SER A 338 16.72 -20.14 2.52
C SER A 338 18.10 -19.53 2.27
N ALA A 339 18.62 -18.71 3.19
CA ALA A 339 19.89 -18.00 2.99
C ALA A 339 21.05 -18.97 2.71
N HIS A 340 21.98 -18.57 1.83
CA HIS A 340 23.18 -19.28 1.44
C HIS A 340 24.41 -18.69 2.12
N SER A 341 25.35 -19.54 2.55
CA SER A 341 26.54 -19.11 3.31
C SER A 341 27.53 -18.24 2.52
N THR A 342 27.41 -18.17 1.19
CA THR A 342 28.30 -17.41 0.31
C THR A 342 27.81 -16.00 -0.05
N GLN A 343 26.55 -15.67 0.26
CA GLN A 343 25.93 -14.39 -0.11
C GLN A 343 25.81 -13.48 1.11
N ALA A 344 26.73 -12.54 1.27
CA ALA A 344 26.79 -11.65 2.44
C ALA A 344 25.50 -10.83 2.65
N GLU A 345 24.76 -10.52 1.59
CA GLU A 345 23.51 -9.74 1.63
C GLU A 345 22.32 -10.49 2.23
N GLU A 346 22.40 -11.82 2.37
CA GLU A 346 21.35 -12.64 2.99
C GLU A 346 21.55 -12.81 4.51
N TRP A 347 22.60 -12.22 5.06
CA TRP A 347 22.98 -12.28 6.47
C TRP A 347 22.96 -10.90 7.10
N MET A 348 22.62 -10.85 8.37
CA MET A 348 22.54 -9.60 9.12
C MET A 348 23.28 -9.72 10.45
N THR A 349 24.07 -8.70 10.76
CA THR A 349 24.91 -8.71 11.95
C THR A 349 24.11 -8.53 13.21
N ILE A 350 24.46 -9.32 14.22
CA ILE A 350 23.82 -9.30 15.52
C ILE A 350 24.35 -8.12 16.34
N LEU A 351 23.44 -7.27 16.84
CA LEU A 351 23.79 -6.24 17.81
C LEU A 351 23.96 -6.87 19.20
N ILE A 352 25.19 -6.94 19.70
CA ILE A 352 25.50 -7.53 21.01
C ILE A 352 25.83 -6.44 22.01
N GLN A 353 25.03 -6.32 23.07
CA GLN A 353 25.33 -5.47 24.22
C GLN A 353 25.84 -6.32 25.39
N ASN A 354 27.16 -6.33 25.56
CA ASN A 354 27.84 -7.01 26.66
C ASN A 354 27.71 -6.22 27.98
N CYS A 355 28.01 -6.86 29.11
CA CYS A 355 28.14 -6.20 30.41
C CYS A 355 29.13 -5.02 30.36
N SER A 356 28.72 -3.81 30.77
CA SER A 356 29.60 -2.65 30.94
C SER A 356 30.49 -2.81 32.18
N VAL A 357 31.81 -2.66 32.03
CA VAL A 357 32.81 -2.96 33.10
C VAL A 357 33.15 -1.76 34.00
N GLN A 358 32.52 -0.59 33.87
CA GLN A 358 32.91 0.60 34.66
C GLN A 358 31.80 1.08 35.60
N ALA A 359 31.83 0.61 36.85
CA ALA A 359 31.27 1.36 37.96
C ALA A 359 32.38 2.24 38.54
N LEU A 360 32.21 3.57 38.47
CA LEU A 360 33.21 4.56 38.89
C LEU A 360 33.59 4.54 40.39
N ASN A 361 33.11 3.58 41.19
CA ASN A 361 33.34 3.51 42.65
C ASN A 361 33.36 2.08 43.25
N CYS A 362 33.69 1.01 42.50
CA CYS A 362 33.89 -0.30 43.13
C CYS A 362 35.08 -1.07 42.54
N THR A 363 36.22 -1.04 43.21
CA THR A 363 37.43 -1.83 42.88
C THR A 363 37.33 -3.32 43.26
N SER A 364 36.18 -3.79 43.78
CA SER A 364 35.98 -5.19 44.23
C SER A 364 34.64 -5.84 43.83
N CYS A 365 33.93 -5.31 42.82
CA CYS A 365 32.63 -5.84 42.39
C CYS A 365 32.75 -6.58 41.04
N CYS A 366 32.72 -7.92 41.05
CA CYS A 366 32.67 -8.71 39.83
C CYS A 366 31.24 -8.79 39.27
N MET A 367 30.98 -8.21 38.10
CA MET A 367 29.68 -8.26 37.42
C MET A 367 29.66 -9.44 36.44
N VAL A 368 28.70 -10.35 36.57
CA VAL A 368 28.58 -11.52 35.67
C VAL A 368 27.25 -11.54 34.94
N PRO A 369 27.20 -12.00 33.67
CA PRO A 369 25.95 -12.14 32.94
C PRO A 369 25.13 -13.29 33.54
N VAL A 370 23.91 -12.99 33.95
CA VAL A 370 22.96 -13.98 34.47
C VAL A 370 21.74 -14.16 33.57
N THR A 371 21.40 -13.17 32.74
CA THR A 371 20.33 -13.31 31.76
C THR A 371 20.82 -12.90 30.37
N LEU A 372 20.49 -13.70 29.35
CA LEU A 372 20.62 -13.34 27.94
C LEU A 372 19.23 -13.14 27.34
N GLU A 373 18.92 -11.92 26.91
CA GLU A 373 17.71 -11.59 26.17
C GLU A 373 18.06 -11.46 24.68
N ILE A 374 17.38 -12.25 23.85
CA ILE A 374 17.52 -12.28 22.40
C ILE A 374 16.22 -11.70 21.83
N GLN A 375 16.32 -10.55 21.19
CA GLN A 375 15.19 -9.91 20.54
C GLN A 375 15.34 -9.98 19.03
N ILE A 376 14.34 -10.52 18.35
CA ILE A 376 14.32 -10.73 16.91
C ILE A 376 13.12 -9.96 16.35
N LEU A 377 13.40 -8.96 15.53
CA LEU A 377 12.40 -8.17 14.82
C LEU A 377 12.19 -8.80 13.45
N TRP A 378 10.94 -9.08 13.09
CA TRP A 378 10.61 -9.66 11.79
C TRP A 378 9.35 -9.00 11.20
N SER A 379 9.18 -9.06 9.89
CA SER A 379 8.02 -8.50 9.19
C SER A 379 7.68 -9.31 7.94
N LYS A 380 6.43 -9.20 7.48
CA LYS A 380 5.97 -9.71 6.20
C LYS A 380 6.27 -8.71 5.08
N VAL A 381 7.21 -9.07 4.20
CA VAL A 381 7.66 -8.27 3.06
C VAL A 381 7.22 -8.95 1.76
N GLY A 382 6.66 -8.21 0.80
CA GLY A 382 6.23 -8.73 -0.50
C GLY A 382 4.82 -8.28 -0.92
N LEU A 383 4.27 -8.89 -1.97
CA LEU A 383 2.91 -8.60 -2.46
C LEU A 383 1.86 -8.99 -1.41
N LEU A 384 0.78 -8.20 -1.29
CA LEU A 384 -0.37 -8.49 -0.40
C LEU A 384 -0.98 -9.88 -0.61
N SER A 385 -0.91 -10.40 -1.83
CA SER A 385 -1.37 -11.75 -2.18
C SER A 385 -0.41 -12.87 -1.77
N ASN A 386 0.85 -12.57 -1.44
CA ASN A 386 1.87 -13.56 -1.06
C ASN A 386 3.00 -12.97 -0.19
N PRO A 387 2.70 -12.52 1.05
CA PRO A 387 3.69 -11.93 1.95
C PRO A 387 4.75 -12.95 2.42
N GLN A 388 6.03 -12.55 2.47
CA GLN A 388 7.15 -13.39 2.91
C GLN A 388 7.71 -12.91 4.25
N ALA A 389 7.87 -13.80 5.23
CA ALA A 389 8.42 -13.44 6.53
C ALA A 389 9.96 -13.27 6.45
N GLN A 390 10.46 -12.11 6.85
CA GLN A 390 11.90 -11.78 6.86
C GLN A 390 12.31 -11.20 8.22
N ILE A 391 13.54 -11.51 8.67
CA ILE A 391 14.12 -10.92 9.87
C ILE A 391 14.73 -9.57 9.51
N LEU A 392 14.32 -8.51 10.23
CA LEU A 392 14.76 -7.13 10.01
C LEU A 392 15.86 -6.70 11.01
N GLY A 393 15.91 -7.35 12.17
CA GLY A 393 16.71 -6.91 13.31
C GLY A 393 16.93 -8.05 14.31
N ALA A 394 18.12 -8.15 14.90
CA ALA A 394 18.39 -9.08 15.98
C ALA A 394 19.37 -8.48 16.99
N ARG A 395 19.03 -8.58 18.27
CA ARG A 395 19.82 -8.03 19.37
C ARG A 395 20.00 -9.05 20.49
N HIS A 396 21.22 -9.19 20.98
CA HIS A 396 21.52 -9.89 22.24
C HIS A 396 21.83 -8.86 23.33
N PHE A 397 21.09 -8.94 24.43
CA PHE A 397 21.22 -8.07 25.58
C PHE A 397 21.52 -8.91 26.83
N TYR A 398 22.66 -8.66 27.48
CA TYR A 398 23.06 -9.36 28.70
C TYR A 398 22.70 -8.54 29.94
N GLN A 399 21.90 -9.11 30.84
CA GLN A 399 21.68 -8.54 32.17
C GLN A 399 22.70 -9.10 33.15
N CYS A 400 23.40 -8.19 33.82
CA CYS A 400 24.58 -8.52 34.61
C CYS A 400 24.34 -8.21 36.09
N HIS A 401 24.75 -9.11 36.97
CA HIS A 401 24.56 -8.98 38.42
C HIS A 401 25.90 -9.08 39.16
N PRO A 402 26.04 -8.38 40.31
CA PRO A 402 27.24 -8.47 41.13
C PRO A 402 27.32 -9.82 41.86
N LEU A 403 28.46 -10.50 41.73
CA LEU A 403 28.70 -11.82 42.33
C LEU A 403 28.62 -11.84 43.87
N LYS A 404 28.75 -10.69 44.54
CA LYS A 404 28.61 -10.58 46.01
C LYS A 404 27.20 -10.96 46.52
N PHE A 405 26.19 -11.00 45.65
CA PHE A 405 24.80 -11.34 45.98
C PHE A 405 24.43 -12.81 45.68
N LEU A 406 25.38 -13.64 45.21
CA LEU A 406 25.12 -15.03 44.79
C LEU A 406 25.90 -16.02 45.67
N ASN A 407 25.26 -17.10 46.09
CA ASN A 407 25.89 -18.16 46.89
C ASN A 407 27.02 -18.82 46.06
N MET A 408 28.26 -18.86 46.58
CA MET A 408 29.50 -18.97 45.80
C MET A 408 29.71 -20.24 44.94
N SER A 409 28.83 -21.23 44.98
CA SER A 409 29.00 -22.50 44.27
C SER A 409 28.19 -22.65 42.98
N THR A 410 27.06 -21.94 42.82
CA THR A 410 26.18 -22.09 41.65
C THR A 410 25.55 -20.76 41.22
N VAL A 411 25.59 -20.46 39.92
CA VAL A 411 25.00 -19.25 39.33
C VAL A 411 23.78 -19.64 38.49
N PRO A 412 22.57 -19.13 38.80
CA PRO A 412 21.41 -19.32 37.94
C PRO A 412 21.56 -18.44 36.69
N VAL A 413 21.39 -19.04 35.53
CA VAL A 413 21.39 -18.35 34.24
C VAL A 413 20.06 -18.54 33.53
N THR A 414 19.60 -17.50 32.85
CA THR A 414 18.34 -17.51 32.08
C THR A 414 18.58 -17.02 30.66
N THR A 415 17.96 -17.63 29.66
CA THR A 415 17.92 -17.13 28.28
C THR A 415 16.48 -16.90 27.87
N VAL A 416 16.18 -15.74 27.30
CA VAL A 416 14.86 -15.36 26.79
C VAL A 416 15.00 -15.02 25.31
N VAL A 417 14.15 -15.58 24.45
CA VAL A 417 14.06 -15.27 23.02
C VAL A 417 12.68 -14.69 22.76
N THR A 418 12.64 -13.52 22.13
CA THR A 418 11.43 -12.78 21.78
C THR A 418 11.41 -12.46 20.29
N PHE A 419 10.31 -12.79 19.63
CA PHE A 419 10.00 -12.38 18.27
C PHE A 419 8.98 -11.24 18.31
N THR A 420 9.33 -10.12 17.69
CA THR A 420 8.43 -8.96 17.54
C THR A 420 8.04 -8.85 16.08
N ASP A 421 6.75 -9.02 15.80
CA ASP A 421 6.17 -8.79 14.47
C ASP A 421 6.02 -7.28 14.26
N MET A 422 6.64 -6.76 13.20
CA MET A 422 6.62 -5.36 12.79
C MET A 422 5.68 -5.12 11.60
N THR A 423 4.84 -6.10 11.23
CA THR A 423 3.93 -6.01 10.08
C THR A 423 2.80 -4.99 10.31
N ASP A 424 2.34 -4.83 11.56
CA ASP A 424 1.36 -3.83 11.97
C ASP A 424 1.96 -2.89 13.04
N TRP A 425 1.64 -1.60 12.97
CA TRP A 425 2.01 -0.65 14.03
C TRP A 425 1.28 -1.03 15.33
N PRO A 426 1.97 -1.08 16.49
CA PRO A 426 1.26 -1.33 17.74
C PRO A 426 0.30 -0.17 18.04
N GLU A 427 -0.99 -0.48 18.19
CA GLU A 427 -1.93 0.48 18.78
C GLU A 427 -1.50 0.77 20.23
N PRO A 428 -1.44 2.04 20.66
CA PRO A 428 -1.16 2.34 22.05
C PRO A 428 -2.33 1.86 22.92
N PRO A 429 -2.08 1.23 24.09
CA PRO A 429 -3.14 0.75 24.96
C PRO A 429 -3.98 1.93 25.45
N ARG A 430 -5.30 1.88 25.20
CA ARG A 430 -6.25 2.90 25.66
C ARG A 430 -6.41 2.80 27.17
N GLY A 431 -6.05 3.87 27.90
CA GLY A 431 -6.37 3.98 29.32
C GLY A 431 -5.32 4.59 30.25
N GLN A 432 -4.46 5.50 29.80
CA GLN A 432 -3.77 6.42 30.73
C GLN A 432 -4.32 7.84 30.60
N PRO A 433 -4.48 8.58 31.71
CA PRO A 433 -4.67 10.02 31.64
C PRO A 433 -3.43 10.65 30.98
N GLN A 434 -3.62 11.65 30.12
CA GLN A 434 -2.51 12.48 29.64
C GLN A 434 -1.89 13.20 30.86
N MET A 435 -0.86 12.61 31.44
CA MET A 435 0.14 13.38 32.15
C MET A 435 1.12 13.91 31.12
N ASP A 436 1.23 15.23 31.02
CA ASP A 436 2.33 15.89 30.33
C ASP A 436 3.63 15.64 31.11
N TRP A 437 4.31 14.54 30.80
CA TRP A 437 5.68 14.35 31.23
C TRP A 437 6.60 15.21 30.37
N LYS A 438 7.06 16.32 30.94
CA LYS A 438 8.30 16.96 30.49
C LYS A 438 9.47 16.04 30.82
N LEU A 439 9.93 15.27 29.84
CA LEU A 439 11.23 14.62 29.92
C LEU A 439 12.34 15.65 29.63
N PRO A 440 13.48 15.62 30.34
CA PRO A 440 14.61 16.50 30.08
C PRO A 440 15.23 16.28 28.70
N PHE A 441 15.96 17.29 28.22
CA PHE A 441 16.39 17.51 26.84
C PHE A 441 17.34 16.45 26.21
N ASP A 442 17.65 15.34 26.88
CA ASP A 442 18.84 14.52 26.56
C ASP A 442 18.55 13.07 26.14
N ILE A 443 17.31 12.67 25.85
CA ILE A 443 16.96 11.26 25.57
C ILE A 443 16.96 10.86 24.07
N LEU A 444 17.02 11.81 23.13
CA LEU A 444 16.95 11.52 21.68
C LEU A 444 18.28 11.63 20.92
N PHE A 445 19.42 11.65 21.59
CA PHE A 445 20.73 11.57 20.92
C PHE A 445 21.52 10.31 21.31
N PRO A 446 21.53 9.24 20.47
CA PRO A 446 22.53 8.21 20.60
C PRO A 446 23.36 8.07 19.31
N PHE A 447 24.21 9.05 18.99
CA PHE A 447 25.47 8.80 18.28
C PHE A 447 26.56 9.74 18.80
N LYS A 448 27.09 9.38 19.98
CA LYS A 448 28.42 9.82 20.39
C LYS A 448 29.40 8.76 19.88
N MET A 449 30.00 8.99 18.71
CA MET A 449 31.18 8.23 18.31
C MET A 449 32.34 8.63 19.22
N ALA A 450 32.64 7.78 20.20
CA ALA A 450 33.92 7.83 20.90
C ALA A 450 35.00 7.33 19.93
N LEU A 451 35.77 8.28 19.39
CA LEU A 451 37.03 8.04 18.71
C LEU A 451 38.00 7.38 19.69
N ASN A 452 38.39 6.13 19.41
CA ASN A 452 39.65 5.59 19.92
C ASN A 452 40.78 6.15 19.06
N VAL A 453 41.37 7.25 19.52
CA VAL A 453 42.70 7.69 19.11
C VAL A 453 43.65 7.30 20.23
N GLU A 454 44.57 6.38 19.97
CA GLU A 454 45.89 6.46 20.60
C GLU A 454 47.00 5.93 19.66
N ARG A 455 47.93 6.86 19.39
CA ARG A 455 49.34 6.72 18.95
C ARG A 455 49.57 6.45 17.45
N SER A 456 50.42 7.21 16.73
CA SER A 456 51.47 8.15 17.13
C SER A 456 51.67 9.22 16.05
N TYR A 457 51.68 10.47 16.46
CA TYR A 457 52.25 11.58 15.70
C TYR A 457 53.74 11.33 15.44
N ARG A 458 54.23 11.70 14.25
CA ARG A 458 55.62 12.09 14.04
C ARG A 458 55.65 13.57 13.74
N ASP A 459 56.46 14.25 14.54
CA ASP A 459 56.82 15.64 14.46
C ASP A 459 57.52 16.05 13.15
N LEU A 460 57.45 17.36 12.91
CA LEU A 460 58.45 18.24 12.27
C LEU A 460 58.33 18.53 10.74
N PRO A 461 58.73 19.75 10.31
CA PRO A 461 57.82 20.66 9.61
C PRO A 461 58.39 21.18 8.27
N CYS A 462 57.56 22.00 7.61
CA CYS A 462 57.82 22.86 6.46
C CYS A 462 59.28 23.28 6.20
N HIS A 463 59.76 23.09 4.96
CA HIS A 463 60.24 24.22 4.14
C HIS A 463 60.47 23.85 2.66
N ASN A 464 60.05 24.78 1.81
CA ASN A 464 60.62 25.17 0.51
C ASN A 464 60.31 24.40 -0.81
N GLN A 465 59.72 25.21 -1.69
CA GLN A 465 60.08 25.49 -3.09
C GLN A 465 59.53 24.61 -4.22
N ARG A 466 58.63 25.26 -4.97
CA ARG A 466 58.42 25.23 -6.42
C ARG A 466 59.59 24.66 -7.23
N LEU A 467 59.27 23.73 -8.15
CA LEU A 467 59.68 23.63 -9.57
C LEU A 467 58.82 22.51 -10.18
N ARG A 468 57.77 22.83 -10.95
CA ARG A 468 57.70 22.83 -12.42
C ARG A 468 57.97 21.49 -13.10
N ASN A 469 56.89 21.04 -13.77
CA ASN A 469 56.81 20.46 -15.12
C ASN A 469 57.21 19.00 -15.38
N GLU A 470 56.26 18.37 -16.08
CA GLU A 470 56.38 17.20 -16.98
C GLU A 470 56.45 15.80 -16.34
N CYS A 471 55.27 15.20 -16.20
CA CYS A 471 55.04 13.90 -16.83
C CYS A 471 53.56 13.75 -17.22
N ILE A 472 53.26 14.09 -18.49
CA ILE A 472 52.04 13.74 -19.20
C ILE A 472 52.28 12.35 -19.81
N ARG A 473 51.46 11.34 -19.49
CA ARG A 473 50.84 10.40 -20.46
C ARG A 473 50.19 9.21 -19.76
N CYS A 474 49.14 8.74 -20.43
CA CYS A 474 48.28 7.60 -20.14
C CYS A 474 47.20 7.91 -19.10
N TRP A 475 45.98 8.12 -19.59
CA TRP A 475 44.76 7.32 -19.35
C TRP A 475 43.67 8.01 -20.18
N SER A 476 43.66 7.71 -21.47
CA SER A 476 42.65 8.14 -22.44
C SER A 476 42.10 6.89 -23.10
N ASN A 477 40.87 6.51 -22.75
CA ASN A 477 39.89 5.80 -23.60
C ASN A 477 38.68 5.34 -22.77
N ILE A 478 37.67 6.20 -22.61
CA ILE A 478 36.25 5.83 -22.42
C ILE A 478 35.43 6.85 -23.22
N PRO A 479 34.45 6.42 -24.06
CA PRO A 479 33.86 7.26 -25.10
C PRO A 479 32.93 8.34 -24.52
N PHE A 480 33.05 9.54 -25.09
CA PHE A 480 32.12 10.65 -24.90
C PHE A 480 30.71 10.23 -25.31
N ILE A 481 29.81 10.13 -24.33
CA ILE A 481 28.38 10.29 -24.57
C ILE A 481 28.16 11.78 -24.82
N THR A 482 27.69 12.09 -26.02
CA THR A 482 27.22 13.41 -26.45
C THR A 482 26.09 13.90 -25.53
N LEU A 483 26.43 14.77 -24.59
CA LEU A 483 25.46 15.58 -23.85
C LEU A 483 24.78 16.57 -24.81
N PRO A 484 23.43 16.66 -24.83
CA PRO A 484 22.75 17.65 -25.64
C PRO A 484 22.98 19.06 -25.06
N LEU A 485 23.36 19.97 -25.96
CA LEU A 485 23.31 21.44 -25.92
C LEU A 485 23.01 22.09 -24.55
N SER A 486 24.02 22.78 -24.02
CA SER A 486 23.94 23.68 -22.86
C SER A 486 22.83 24.72 -23.03
N ARG A 487 21.80 24.66 -22.18
CA ARG A 487 20.72 25.65 -22.08
C ARG A 487 21.29 26.97 -21.56
N ALA A 488 21.01 28.08 -22.25
CA ALA A 488 21.33 29.42 -21.77
C ALA A 488 20.66 29.65 -20.40
N HIS A 489 21.44 30.01 -19.38
CA HIS A 489 20.92 30.30 -18.04
C HIS A 489 19.94 31.49 -18.10
N GLY A 490 18.71 31.31 -17.62
CA GLY A 490 17.74 32.42 -17.43
C GLY A 490 16.39 32.34 -18.15
N LYS A 491 15.89 31.15 -18.53
CA LYS A 491 14.49 30.99 -19.00
C LYS A 491 13.74 29.98 -18.13
N SER A 492 12.53 30.35 -17.70
CA SER A 492 11.60 29.49 -16.97
C SER A 492 11.19 28.26 -17.80
N PHE A 493 10.78 27.18 -17.12
CA PHE A 493 10.26 25.97 -17.75
C PHE A 493 8.87 26.23 -18.33
N ALA A 494 8.63 25.78 -19.55
CA ALA A 494 7.32 25.94 -20.20
C ALA A 494 6.30 24.86 -19.74
N HIS A 495 6.80 23.65 -19.45
CA HIS A 495 5.99 22.48 -19.13
C HIS A 495 6.46 21.79 -17.85
N ARG A 496 5.52 21.22 -17.08
CA ARG A 496 5.82 20.46 -15.84
C ARG A 496 6.82 19.33 -16.03
N SER A 497 6.77 18.63 -17.18
CA SER A 497 7.70 17.54 -17.50
C SER A 497 9.18 17.98 -17.54
N GLU A 498 9.44 19.28 -17.65
CA GLU A 498 10.79 19.84 -17.66
C GLU A 498 11.36 20.06 -16.25
N LEU A 499 10.51 20.08 -15.20
CA LEU A 499 10.91 20.31 -13.81
C LEU A 499 11.96 19.30 -13.34
N LYS A 500 11.96 18.08 -13.89
CA LYS A 500 12.96 17.04 -13.59
C LYS A 500 14.38 17.45 -13.92
N HIS A 501 14.55 18.44 -14.80
CA HIS A 501 15.84 18.98 -15.20
C HIS A 501 16.31 20.17 -14.35
N ALA A 502 15.55 20.60 -13.33
CA ALA A 502 15.92 21.69 -12.43
C ALA A 502 17.17 21.34 -11.61
N LYS A 503 18.26 22.09 -11.77
CA LYS A 503 19.52 21.85 -11.05
C LYS A 503 19.57 22.60 -9.73
N ARG A 504 19.22 23.88 -9.74
CA ARG A 504 19.17 24.72 -8.54
C ARG A 504 17.72 24.91 -8.11
N ILE A 505 17.41 24.52 -6.87
CA ILE A 505 16.03 24.49 -6.36
C ILE A 505 15.94 25.21 -5.02
N VAL A 506 14.99 26.13 -4.90
CA VAL A 506 14.64 26.79 -3.64
C VAL A 506 13.34 26.20 -3.11
N VAL A 507 13.34 25.73 -1.87
CA VAL A 507 12.14 25.26 -1.17
C VAL A 507 11.79 26.25 -0.06
N LYS A 508 10.65 26.94 -0.20
CA LYS A 508 10.13 27.82 0.83
C LYS A 508 9.14 27.08 1.72
N LEU A 509 9.34 27.16 3.03
CA LEU A 509 8.48 26.56 4.04
C LEU A 509 7.68 27.65 4.77
N GLY A 510 6.36 27.62 4.62
CA GLY A 510 5.45 28.50 5.35
C GLY A 510 5.38 28.18 6.85
N SER A 511 5.01 29.17 7.68
CA SER A 511 4.88 28.98 9.12
C SER A 511 3.98 27.79 9.47
N ALA A 512 2.83 27.66 8.81
CA ALA A 512 1.88 26.56 9.01
C ALA A 512 2.41 25.18 8.62
N VAL A 513 3.44 25.10 7.77
CA VAL A 513 4.14 23.85 7.41
C VAL A 513 5.10 23.46 8.54
N VAL A 514 5.81 24.44 9.09
CA VAL A 514 6.81 24.28 10.15
C VAL A 514 6.17 24.06 11.53
N THR A 515 4.99 24.64 11.81
CA THR A 515 4.29 24.58 13.10
C THR A 515 3.09 23.65 13.09
N ARG A 516 2.74 23.06 14.24
CA ARG A 516 1.52 22.26 14.43
C ARG A 516 0.25 23.13 14.37
N GLY A 517 -0.90 22.48 14.10
CA GLY A 517 -2.20 23.16 14.00
C GLY A 517 -2.75 23.71 15.33
N ASP A 518 -2.22 23.25 16.46
CA ASP A 518 -2.53 23.74 17.82
C ASP A 518 -1.69 24.97 18.22
N GLU A 519 -0.84 25.47 17.30
CA GLU A 519 0.10 26.58 17.52
C GLU A 519 1.07 26.38 18.70
N CYS A 520 1.15 25.16 19.22
CA CYS A 520 1.97 24.75 20.35
C CYS A 520 3.12 23.85 19.90
N GLY A 521 3.91 24.36 18.94
CA GLY A 521 5.24 23.81 18.61
C GLY A 521 5.44 23.36 17.16
N LEU A 522 6.55 22.68 16.94
CA LEU A 522 7.02 22.30 15.60
C LEU A 522 6.40 20.99 15.11
N ALA A 523 6.08 20.94 13.82
CA ALA A 523 5.59 19.73 13.16
C ALA A 523 6.79 18.85 12.72
N LEU A 524 7.47 18.23 13.69
CA LEU A 524 8.73 17.49 13.48
C LEU A 524 8.62 16.40 12.40
N GLY A 525 7.52 15.63 12.36
CA GLY A 525 7.34 14.60 11.32
C GLY A 525 7.27 15.18 9.90
N ARG A 526 6.62 16.34 9.72
CA ARG A 526 6.59 17.03 8.42
C ARG A 526 7.94 17.61 8.04
N LEU A 527 8.64 18.22 9.01
CA LEU A 527 9.99 18.73 8.79
C LEU A 527 10.98 17.61 8.42
N ALA A 528 10.91 16.47 9.09
CA ALA A 528 11.74 15.31 8.78
C ALA A 528 11.50 14.79 7.35
N SER A 529 10.23 14.66 6.94
CA SER A 529 9.87 14.27 5.57
C SER A 529 10.36 15.27 4.50
N ILE A 530 10.30 16.57 4.79
CA ILE A 530 10.83 17.61 3.90
C ILE A 530 12.36 17.53 3.81
N VAL A 531 13.04 17.37 4.94
CA VAL A 531 14.51 17.24 5.00
C VAL A 531 14.95 15.98 4.25
N GLU A 532 14.25 14.87 4.39
CA GLU A 532 14.51 13.63 3.64
C GLU A 532 14.44 13.88 2.13
N GLN A 533 13.37 14.49 1.64
CA GLN A 533 13.19 14.76 0.20
C GLN A 533 14.25 15.72 -0.35
N VAL A 534 14.57 16.78 0.41
CA VAL A 534 15.65 17.71 0.04
C VAL A 534 17.00 16.98 0.03
N SER A 535 17.24 16.08 0.99
CA SER A 535 18.47 15.30 1.07
C SER A 535 18.61 14.32 -0.10
N VAL A 536 17.52 13.65 -0.49
CA VAL A 536 17.49 12.80 -1.69
C VAL A 536 17.87 13.59 -2.93
N LEU A 537 17.29 14.77 -3.13
CA LEU A 537 17.59 15.63 -4.28
C LEU A 537 19.01 16.19 -4.25
N GLN A 538 19.51 16.59 -3.08
CA GLN A 538 20.90 17.05 -2.90
C GLN A 538 21.89 15.92 -3.25
N ASN A 539 21.65 14.70 -2.77
CA ASN A 539 22.48 13.53 -3.06
C ASN A 539 22.43 13.08 -4.53
N GLN A 540 21.37 13.44 -5.26
CA GLN A 540 21.31 13.30 -6.73
C GLN A 540 22.14 14.37 -7.47
N GLY A 541 22.84 15.26 -6.77
CA GLY A 541 23.69 16.30 -7.33
C GLY A 541 22.95 17.60 -7.68
N ARG A 542 21.79 17.86 -7.07
CA ARG A 542 21.08 19.13 -7.19
C ARG A 542 21.53 20.11 -6.12
N GLU A 543 21.46 21.40 -6.42
CA GLU A 543 21.82 22.48 -5.50
C GLU A 543 20.55 22.96 -4.76
N MET A 544 20.35 22.47 -3.53
CA MET A 544 19.16 22.76 -2.74
C MET A 544 19.38 23.94 -1.78
N MET A 545 18.37 24.80 -1.65
CA MET A 545 18.31 25.87 -0.64
C MET A 545 16.94 25.88 0.04
N ILE A 546 16.91 26.12 1.35
CA ILE A 546 15.66 26.21 2.12
C ILE A 546 15.45 27.63 2.61
N VAL A 547 14.27 28.20 2.35
CA VAL A 547 13.79 29.44 2.97
C VAL A 547 12.73 29.07 3.99
N THR A 548 13.07 29.14 5.28
CA THR A 548 12.17 28.67 6.35
C THR A 548 11.44 29.81 7.04
N SER A 549 10.30 29.52 7.67
CA SER A 549 9.58 30.42 8.58
C SER A 549 9.44 29.78 9.97
N GLY A 550 8.66 30.37 10.88
CA GLY A 550 8.25 29.72 12.14
C GLY A 550 9.12 29.99 13.37
N ALA A 551 10.21 30.75 13.24
CA ALA A 551 11.08 31.11 14.37
C ALA A 551 10.33 31.82 15.51
N VAL A 552 9.47 32.79 15.19
CA VAL A 552 8.65 33.50 16.19
C VAL A 552 7.70 32.54 16.91
N ALA A 553 7.04 31.63 16.19
CA ALA A 553 6.09 30.68 16.78
C ALA A 553 6.79 29.69 17.73
N PHE A 554 7.93 29.14 17.29
CA PHE A 554 8.72 28.23 18.12
C PHE A 554 9.33 28.95 19.34
N GLY A 555 9.78 30.19 19.17
CA GLY A 555 10.27 31.01 20.28
C GLY A 555 9.20 31.38 21.29
N LYS A 556 7.95 31.65 20.87
CA LYS A 556 6.82 31.86 21.79
C LYS A 556 6.61 30.64 22.69
N GLN A 557 6.66 29.44 22.13
CA GLN A 557 6.55 28.20 22.92
C GLN A 557 7.70 28.08 23.93
N ARG A 558 8.94 28.25 23.46
CA ARG A 558 10.15 28.11 24.28
C ARG A 558 10.20 29.15 25.41
N LEU A 559 9.91 30.41 25.12
CA LEU A 559 9.93 31.49 26.12
C LEU A 559 8.75 31.39 27.10
N ARG A 560 7.55 30.99 26.66
CA ARG A 560 6.43 30.71 27.58
C ARG A 560 6.81 29.62 28.59
N HIS A 561 7.44 28.57 28.11
CA HIS A 561 7.92 27.48 28.94
C HIS A 561 8.99 27.94 29.97
N GLU A 562 9.92 28.82 29.58
CA GLU A 562 10.91 29.41 30.50
C GLU A 562 10.30 30.38 31.53
N ILE A 563 9.27 31.13 31.13
CA ILE A 563 8.53 32.00 32.06
C ILE A 563 7.78 31.17 33.11
N LEU A 564 7.10 30.10 32.69
CA LEU A 564 6.47 29.14 33.62
C LEU A 564 7.53 28.46 34.52
N LEU A 565 8.70 28.15 33.94
CA LEU A 565 9.97 27.82 34.60
C LEU A 565 10.29 28.69 35.82
N SER A 566 10.49 29.98 35.50
CA SER A 566 11.03 31.00 36.39
C SER A 566 10.01 31.60 37.37
N GLN A 567 8.71 31.44 37.12
CA GLN A 567 7.65 31.88 38.04
C GLN A 567 7.69 31.12 39.38
N SER A 568 8.06 29.84 39.38
CA SER A 568 8.23 29.05 40.62
C SER A 568 9.33 29.59 41.55
N VAL A 569 10.40 30.17 40.97
CA VAL A 569 11.54 30.74 41.71
C VAL A 569 11.26 32.19 42.13
N ARG A 570 10.60 33.00 41.28
CA ARG A 570 10.20 34.38 41.63
C ARG A 570 9.09 34.44 42.68
N GLN A 571 8.15 33.50 42.68
CA GLN A 571 7.13 33.38 43.72
C GLN A 571 7.71 32.97 45.07
N ALA A 572 8.81 32.19 45.08
CA ALA A 572 9.53 31.84 46.31
C ALA A 572 10.36 33.01 46.89
N LEU A 573 10.69 34.03 46.08
CA LEU A 573 11.49 35.20 46.49
C LEU A 573 10.65 36.46 46.79
N HIS A 574 9.38 36.49 46.41
CA HIS A 574 8.46 37.59 46.70
C HIS A 574 7.22 37.12 47.47
N SER A 575 7.42 36.76 48.74
CA SER A 575 6.33 36.64 49.71
C SER A 575 5.99 38.02 50.29
N GLY A 576 5.08 38.72 49.62
CA GLY A 576 4.33 39.85 50.16
C GLY A 576 2.85 39.62 49.90
N GLN A 577 2.04 39.45 50.95
CA GLN A 577 0.61 39.19 50.89
C GLN A 577 -0.13 40.33 50.15
N SER A 578 -1.15 39.94 49.36
CA SER A 578 -2.11 40.79 48.61
C SER A 578 -1.76 41.10 47.15
N GLN A 579 -2.03 40.16 46.25
CA GLN A 579 -2.72 40.35 44.95
C GLN A 579 -2.78 39.00 44.20
N LEU A 580 -3.89 38.28 44.34
CA LEU A 580 -4.10 36.94 43.74
C LEU A 580 -5.34 36.86 42.83
N LYS A 581 -5.75 37.98 42.24
CA LYS A 581 -6.78 38.01 41.19
C LYS A 581 -6.27 38.88 40.05
N ASP A 582 -6.19 38.28 38.86
CA ASP A 582 -5.70 38.80 37.56
C ASP A 582 -4.20 38.72 37.28
N MET A 583 -3.71 37.50 36.96
CA MET A 583 -2.43 37.33 36.26
C MET A 583 -2.67 36.95 34.78
N ALA A 584 -2.69 37.96 33.91
CA ALA A 584 -2.67 37.76 32.46
C ALA A 584 -1.32 37.19 32.00
N ILE A 585 -1.35 36.29 31.01
CA ILE A 585 -0.15 35.74 30.33
C ILE A 585 0.67 36.91 29.78
N PRO A 586 1.98 37.02 30.07
CA PRO A 586 2.78 38.14 29.60
C PRO A 586 2.83 38.17 28.06
N VAL A 587 2.56 39.33 27.49
CA VAL A 587 2.69 39.59 26.04
C VAL A 587 4.18 39.49 25.68
N LEU A 588 4.55 38.40 24.99
CA LEU A 588 5.90 38.20 24.52
C LEU A 588 6.17 39.02 23.27
N GLU A 589 7.26 39.80 23.27
CA GLU A 589 7.71 40.55 22.12
C GLU A 589 8.16 39.61 20.99
N ALA A 590 7.69 39.86 19.75
CA ALA A 590 7.94 39.00 18.61
C ALA A 590 9.44 38.86 18.27
N ARG A 591 10.25 39.91 18.49
CA ARG A 591 11.69 39.90 18.23
C ARG A 591 12.46 38.98 19.17
N ALA A 592 12.13 39.04 20.46
CA ALA A 592 12.70 38.13 21.46
C ALA A 592 12.31 36.67 21.14
N CYS A 593 11.07 36.44 20.71
CA CYS A 593 10.63 35.13 20.24
C CYS A 593 11.41 34.69 19.00
N ALA A 594 11.60 35.55 18.01
CA ALA A 594 12.39 35.22 16.82
C ALA A 594 13.82 34.80 17.19
N ALA A 595 14.50 35.57 18.05
CA ALA A 595 15.86 35.25 18.48
C ALA A 595 15.94 33.90 19.20
N ALA A 596 15.04 33.64 20.14
CA ALA A 596 15.00 32.38 20.89
C ALA A 596 14.65 31.17 19.99
N GLY A 597 13.68 31.34 19.11
CA GLY A 597 13.22 30.27 18.21
C GLY A 597 14.18 29.98 17.07
N GLN A 598 14.86 31.00 16.52
CA GLN A 598 15.78 30.81 15.40
C GLN A 598 16.94 29.87 15.74
N SER A 599 17.49 30.00 16.95
CA SER A 599 18.59 29.12 17.42
C SER A 599 18.16 27.65 17.46
N GLY A 600 16.98 27.36 18.01
CA GLY A 600 16.53 25.98 18.13
C GLY A 600 15.96 25.41 16.83
N LEU A 601 15.40 26.23 15.94
CA LEU A 601 14.99 25.76 14.61
C LEU A 601 16.22 25.35 13.78
N MET A 602 17.32 26.08 13.88
CA MET A 602 18.57 25.73 13.20
C MET A 602 19.19 24.44 13.77
N ALA A 603 19.22 24.29 15.10
CA ALA A 603 19.71 23.07 15.73
C ALA A 603 18.96 21.82 15.26
N LEU A 604 17.64 21.95 15.01
CA LEU A 604 16.84 20.86 14.45
C LEU A 604 17.19 20.56 12.99
N TYR A 605 17.34 21.57 12.14
CA TYR A 605 17.79 21.34 10.76
C TYR A 605 19.16 20.67 10.71
N GLU A 606 20.12 21.15 11.50
CA GLU A 606 21.47 20.57 11.57
C GLU A 606 21.41 19.09 12.01
N ALA A 607 20.64 18.79 13.07
CA ALA A 607 20.47 17.42 13.56
C ALA A 607 19.83 16.50 12.50
N MET A 608 18.83 16.98 11.77
CA MET A 608 18.14 16.19 10.73
C MET A 608 19.00 15.98 9.48
N PHE A 609 19.65 17.02 8.95
CA PHE A 609 20.51 16.89 7.76
C PHE A 609 21.75 16.03 8.01
N THR A 610 22.30 16.07 9.23
CA THR A 610 23.44 15.22 9.62
C THR A 610 23.13 13.73 9.50
N GLN A 611 21.87 13.31 9.70
CA GLN A 611 21.46 11.90 9.50
C GLN A 611 21.65 11.42 8.06
N TYR A 612 21.60 12.35 7.10
CA TYR A 612 21.78 12.06 5.67
C TYR A 612 23.20 12.41 5.18
N SER A 613 24.16 12.65 6.09
CA SER A 613 25.53 13.07 5.77
C SER A 613 25.60 14.38 4.98
N ILE A 614 24.62 15.26 5.16
CA ILE A 614 24.56 16.58 4.53
C ILE A 614 24.80 17.64 5.60
N CYS A 615 25.66 18.61 5.28
CA CYS A 615 25.88 19.76 6.15
C CYS A 615 24.85 20.85 5.81
N ALA A 616 24.32 21.51 6.84
CA ALA A 616 23.44 22.66 6.71
C ALA A 616 24.09 23.91 7.32
N ALA A 617 23.91 25.07 6.68
CA ALA A 617 24.47 26.34 7.17
C ALA A 617 23.40 27.42 7.29
N GLN A 618 23.45 28.22 8.36
CA GLN A 618 22.49 29.29 8.59
C GLN A 618 22.89 30.58 7.87
N ILE A 619 21.90 31.22 7.24
CA ILE A 619 22.02 32.60 6.75
C ILE A 619 20.80 33.39 7.23
N LEU A 620 21.06 34.50 7.92
CA LEU A 620 20.02 35.44 8.34
C LEU A 620 20.11 36.71 7.52
N VAL A 621 18.99 37.12 6.94
CA VAL A 621 18.94 38.28 6.05
C VAL A 621 17.89 39.29 6.51
N THR A 622 18.11 40.55 6.17
CA THR A 622 17.18 41.66 6.31
C THR A 622 16.87 42.23 4.94
N ASN A 623 15.80 43.03 4.81
CA ASN A 623 15.48 43.67 3.53
C ASN A 623 16.64 44.54 3.00
N LEU A 624 17.38 45.20 3.91
CA LEU A 624 18.50 46.08 3.56
C LEU A 624 19.66 45.33 2.88
N ASP A 625 19.83 44.03 3.14
CA ASP A 625 20.92 43.24 2.56
C ASP A 625 20.75 42.99 1.05
N PHE A 626 19.53 43.16 0.54
CA PHE A 626 19.23 43.07 -0.89
C PHE A 626 19.19 44.43 -1.59
N HIS A 627 19.10 45.54 -0.85
CA HIS A 627 19.10 46.89 -1.41
C HIS A 627 20.51 47.45 -1.57
N ASP A 628 21.43 47.12 -0.66
CA ASP A 628 22.83 47.49 -0.77
C ASP A 628 23.57 46.54 -1.73
N GLU A 629 24.20 47.10 -2.77
CA GLU A 629 24.85 46.31 -3.82
C GLU A 629 26.03 45.47 -3.28
N GLN A 630 26.80 46.02 -2.35
CA GLN A 630 27.96 45.35 -1.77
C GLN A 630 27.52 44.20 -0.86
N LYS A 631 26.52 44.42 -0.01
CA LYS A 631 25.96 43.37 0.86
C LYS A 631 25.32 42.25 0.04
N ARG A 632 24.61 42.59 -1.03
CA ARG A 632 24.02 41.62 -1.95
C ARG A 632 25.07 40.75 -2.64
N ARG A 633 26.17 41.35 -3.11
CA ARG A 633 27.32 40.61 -3.68
C ARG A 633 27.95 39.68 -2.65
N ASN A 634 28.11 40.12 -1.40
CA ASN A 634 28.65 39.29 -0.32
C ASN A 634 27.73 38.11 0.00
N LEU A 635 26.42 38.34 0.07
CA LEU A 635 25.41 37.30 0.29
C LEU A 635 25.45 36.26 -0.83
N ASN A 636 25.46 36.69 -2.09
CA ASN A 636 25.52 35.82 -3.25
C ASN A 636 26.84 35.01 -3.28
N GLY A 637 27.97 35.66 -3.02
CA GLY A 637 29.28 34.99 -2.89
C GLY A 637 29.28 33.91 -1.81
N THR A 638 28.67 34.19 -0.67
CA THR A 638 28.55 33.23 0.45
C THR A 638 27.70 32.03 0.05
N LEU A 639 26.52 32.27 -0.53
CA LEU A 639 25.62 31.20 -0.98
C LEU A 639 26.26 30.31 -2.03
N HIS A 640 26.96 30.90 -3.01
CA HIS A 640 27.68 30.14 -4.02
C HIS A 640 28.76 29.23 -3.43
N GLU A 641 29.51 29.71 -2.44
CA GLU A 641 30.57 28.92 -1.82
C GLU A 641 30.00 27.77 -0.99
N LEU A 642 28.90 28.00 -0.26
CA LEU A 642 28.19 26.92 0.45
C LEU A 642 27.70 25.83 -0.51
N LEU A 643 27.06 26.22 -1.61
CA LEU A 643 26.57 25.26 -2.61
C LEU A 643 27.73 24.47 -3.26
N ARG A 644 28.87 25.11 -3.54
CA ARG A 644 30.09 24.44 -4.05
C ARG A 644 30.64 23.41 -3.08
N MET A 645 30.52 23.66 -1.78
CA MET A 645 30.92 22.72 -0.73
C MET A 645 29.86 21.64 -0.45
N ASN A 646 28.80 21.56 -1.26
CA ASN A 646 27.68 20.64 -1.07
C ASN A 646 26.95 20.83 0.27
N ILE A 647 26.88 22.09 0.76
CA ILE A 647 26.19 22.47 1.99
C ILE A 647 24.83 23.07 1.63
N VAL A 648 23.77 22.63 2.31
CA VAL A 648 22.40 23.15 2.13
C VAL A 648 22.24 24.44 2.95
N PRO A 649 22.05 25.61 2.31
CA PRO A 649 21.81 26.85 3.03
C PRO A 649 20.38 26.89 3.59
N ILE A 650 20.25 27.22 4.88
CA ILE A 650 18.98 27.48 5.57
C ILE A 650 18.86 28.99 5.78
N ILE A 651 18.05 29.63 4.94
CA ILE A 651 17.83 31.08 4.92
C ILE A 651 16.55 31.43 5.70
N ASN A 652 16.62 32.45 6.55
CA ASN A 652 15.44 33.05 7.20
C ASN A 652 15.62 34.58 7.36
N THR A 653 14.52 35.31 7.52
CA THR A 653 14.57 36.72 7.93
C THR A 653 15.12 36.86 9.34
N ASN A 654 15.96 37.87 9.56
CA ASN A 654 16.47 38.21 10.88
C ASN A 654 15.47 39.06 11.68
N ASP A 655 14.32 38.48 12.03
CA ASP A 655 13.24 39.19 12.72
C ASP A 655 13.65 39.75 14.09
N ALA A 656 14.80 39.33 14.64
CA ALA A 656 15.32 39.84 15.90
C ALA A 656 15.80 41.31 15.82
N VAL A 657 16.19 41.77 14.63
CA VAL A 657 16.79 43.12 14.43
C VAL A 657 16.03 43.98 13.42
N VAL A 658 14.95 43.47 12.83
CA VAL A 658 14.15 44.20 11.84
C VAL A 658 13.22 45.22 12.53
N PRO A 659 13.11 46.48 12.03
CA PRO A 659 12.19 47.51 12.54
C PRO A 659 10.72 47.05 12.46
N PRO A 660 9.79 47.59 13.29
CA PRO A 660 8.38 47.24 13.20
C PRO A 660 7.84 47.61 11.81
N PRO A 661 6.89 46.86 11.25
CA PRO A 661 6.37 47.17 9.92
C PRO A 661 5.70 48.56 9.93
N GLU A 662 6.26 49.52 9.20
CA GLU A 662 5.59 50.79 8.93
C GLU A 662 4.46 50.58 7.91
N PRO A 663 3.27 51.19 8.11
CA PRO A 663 2.21 51.13 7.13
C PRO A 663 2.56 52.03 5.93
N ASN A 664 2.59 51.42 4.74
CA ASN A 664 2.65 52.04 3.40
C ASN A 664 3.93 52.80 3.02
N SER A 665 4.83 52.10 2.32
CA SER A 665 5.78 52.70 1.37
C SER A 665 6.10 51.74 0.22
N ASP A 666 5.08 51.32 -0.52
CA ASP A 666 5.28 50.68 -1.82
C ASP A 666 5.41 51.77 -2.89
N LEU A 667 6.63 52.30 -3.06
CA LEU A 667 7.00 53.13 -4.21
C LEU A 667 8.25 52.52 -4.88
N GLN A 668 8.18 52.37 -6.21
CA GLN A 668 9.26 51.99 -7.14
C GLN A 668 9.55 50.49 -7.37
N GLY A 669 8.55 49.67 -7.73
CA GLY A 669 8.77 48.46 -8.55
C GLY A 669 9.65 47.33 -7.98
N VAL A 670 10.16 47.47 -6.77
CA VAL A 670 10.95 46.48 -6.03
C VAL A 670 10.04 45.85 -4.99
N ILE A 671 9.98 44.51 -4.94
CA ILE A 671 9.29 43.81 -3.85
C ILE A 671 9.98 44.18 -2.53
N SER A 672 9.28 44.92 -1.68
CA SER A 672 9.67 45.12 -0.28
C SER A 672 9.61 43.76 0.42
N VAL A 673 10.72 43.25 0.95
CA VAL A 673 10.75 42.00 1.72
C VAL A 673 10.01 42.24 3.04
N LYS A 674 8.69 41.99 3.02
CA LYS A 674 7.79 42.09 4.18
C LYS A 674 7.48 40.71 4.78
N ASP A 675 7.62 39.65 3.98
CA ASP A 675 7.38 38.26 4.37
C ASP A 675 8.36 37.28 3.68
N ASN A 676 8.42 36.03 4.17
CA ASN A 676 9.31 35.00 3.64
C ASN A 676 8.93 34.52 2.23
N ASP A 677 7.70 34.78 1.77
CA ASP A 677 7.27 34.53 0.39
C ASP A 677 8.03 35.45 -0.59
N SER A 678 8.06 36.75 -0.28
CA SER A 678 8.81 37.76 -1.01
C SER A 678 10.32 37.53 -0.97
N LEU A 679 10.85 37.10 0.19
CA LEU A 679 12.26 36.75 0.34
C LEU A 679 12.65 35.59 -0.58
N ALA A 680 11.85 34.51 -0.60
CA ALA A 680 12.14 33.34 -1.41
C ALA A 680 12.12 33.64 -2.91
N ALA A 681 11.16 34.44 -3.37
CA ALA A 681 11.12 34.90 -4.77
C ALA A 681 12.36 35.73 -5.14
N ARG A 682 12.74 36.69 -4.30
CA ARG A 682 13.92 37.54 -4.54
C ARG A 682 15.22 36.77 -4.53
N LEU A 683 15.38 35.85 -3.58
CA LEU A 683 16.53 34.96 -3.49
C LEU A 683 16.63 34.06 -4.72
N ALA A 684 15.52 33.49 -5.17
CA ALA A 684 15.50 32.59 -6.32
C ALA A 684 15.94 33.28 -7.61
N VAL A 685 15.51 34.53 -7.84
CA VAL A 685 15.92 35.32 -9.00
C VAL A 685 17.40 35.73 -8.91
N GLU A 686 17.85 36.21 -7.74
CA GLU A 686 19.25 36.63 -7.55
C GLU A 686 20.23 35.45 -7.69
N MET A 687 19.86 34.27 -7.18
CA MET A 687 20.62 33.04 -7.32
C MET A 687 20.37 32.32 -8.66
N LYS A 688 19.60 32.90 -9.60
CA LYS A 688 19.27 32.27 -10.89
C LYS A 688 18.80 30.82 -10.75
N THR A 689 17.89 30.59 -9.81
CA THR A 689 17.31 29.29 -9.51
C THR A 689 16.40 28.82 -10.65
N ASP A 690 16.44 27.53 -10.97
CA ASP A 690 15.60 26.94 -12.03
C ASP A 690 14.14 26.76 -11.57
N LEU A 691 13.96 26.37 -10.29
CA LEU A 691 12.67 26.07 -9.67
C LEU A 691 12.56 26.60 -8.23
N LEU A 692 11.49 27.34 -7.96
CA LEU A 692 11.04 27.76 -6.63
C LEU A 692 9.78 26.97 -6.24
N ILE A 693 9.85 26.21 -5.15
CA ILE A 693 8.73 25.46 -4.57
C ILE A 693 8.26 26.18 -3.31
N VAL A 694 7.02 26.66 -3.32
CA VAL A 694 6.38 27.35 -2.19
C VAL A 694 5.44 26.36 -1.49
N LEU A 695 5.87 25.84 -0.34
CA LEU A 695 5.03 24.96 0.50
C LEU A 695 4.24 25.79 1.51
N SER A 696 2.91 25.66 1.46
CA SER A 696 1.95 26.33 2.35
C SER A 696 0.92 25.35 2.92
N ASP A 697 -0.04 25.86 3.67
CA ASP A 697 -1.28 25.20 4.12
C ASP A 697 -2.36 25.06 3.03
N VAL A 698 -2.16 25.67 1.86
CA VAL A 698 -3.09 25.61 0.72
C VAL A 698 -2.66 24.57 -0.31
N GLU A 699 -3.63 23.98 -1.04
CA GLU A 699 -3.34 23.03 -2.12
C GLU A 699 -2.72 23.69 -3.35
N GLY A 700 -3.11 24.92 -3.66
CA GLY A 700 -2.68 25.68 -4.84
C GLY A 700 -3.71 26.76 -5.16
N LEU A 701 -3.83 27.15 -6.42
CA LEU A 701 -4.90 28.02 -6.90
C LEU A 701 -6.11 27.18 -7.32
N PHE A 702 -7.31 27.66 -7.03
CA PHE A 702 -8.57 27.05 -7.43
C PHE A 702 -9.27 27.95 -8.46
N ASP A 703 -10.09 27.35 -9.33
CA ASP A 703 -10.94 28.05 -10.29
C ASP A 703 -12.12 28.77 -9.62
N SER A 704 -12.56 28.28 -8.46
CA SER A 704 -13.62 28.83 -7.61
C SER A 704 -13.17 28.88 -6.15
N PRO A 705 -13.87 29.63 -5.26
CA PRO A 705 -13.50 29.71 -3.85
C PRO A 705 -13.39 28.32 -3.18
N PRO A 706 -12.30 28.04 -2.43
CA PRO A 706 -12.10 26.73 -1.82
C PRO A 706 -13.22 26.42 -0.82
N GLY A 707 -13.96 25.33 -1.04
CA GLY A 707 -15.07 24.89 -0.20
C GLY A 707 -16.44 24.83 -0.89
N SER A 708 -16.58 25.29 -2.14
CA SER A 708 -17.73 24.94 -2.99
C SER A 708 -17.58 23.54 -3.58
N ASP A 709 -18.67 22.80 -3.77
CA ASP A 709 -18.67 21.43 -4.29
C ASP A 709 -17.98 21.29 -5.66
N ASP A 710 -17.93 22.38 -6.45
CA ASP A 710 -17.34 22.40 -7.80
C ASP A 710 -15.93 23.03 -7.87
N ALA A 711 -15.29 23.40 -6.76
CA ALA A 711 -13.96 24.01 -6.80
C ALA A 711 -12.88 23.01 -7.25
N LYS A 712 -12.26 23.24 -8.42
CA LYS A 712 -11.17 22.43 -8.98
C LYS A 712 -9.82 23.12 -8.81
N LEU A 713 -8.79 22.34 -8.50
CA LEU A 713 -7.41 22.81 -8.40
C LEU A 713 -6.87 23.12 -9.81
N ILE A 714 -6.28 24.29 -9.99
CA ILE A 714 -5.62 24.70 -11.23
C ILE A 714 -4.21 24.10 -11.23
N ASP A 715 -3.96 23.11 -12.09
CA ASP A 715 -2.63 22.48 -12.20
C ASP A 715 -1.60 23.38 -12.88
N ILE A 716 -2.00 24.21 -13.85
CA ILE A 716 -1.12 25.13 -14.56
C ILE A 716 -1.78 26.50 -14.62
N PHE A 717 -1.11 27.51 -14.05
CA PHE A 717 -1.56 28.88 -14.08
C PHE A 717 -0.76 29.69 -15.11
N TYR A 718 -1.47 30.30 -16.05
CA TYR A 718 -0.94 31.25 -17.02
C TYR A 718 -1.26 32.68 -16.58
N PRO A 719 -0.28 33.60 -16.45
CA PRO A 719 -0.52 34.97 -15.97
C PRO A 719 -1.57 35.76 -16.75
N GLY A 720 -1.84 35.44 -18.01
CA GLY A 720 -2.88 36.11 -18.81
C GLY A 720 -4.31 35.80 -18.35
N ASP A 721 -4.53 34.74 -17.56
CA ASP A 721 -5.85 34.35 -17.07
C ASP A 721 -6.14 34.93 -15.66
N GLN A 722 -5.37 35.94 -15.21
CA GLN A 722 -5.45 36.52 -13.86
C GLN A 722 -6.82 37.09 -13.47
N GLN A 723 -7.66 37.48 -14.44
CA GLN A 723 -9.03 37.97 -14.18
C GLN A 723 -10.03 36.86 -13.78
N SER A 724 -9.67 35.60 -13.96
CA SER A 724 -10.54 34.44 -13.70
C SER A 724 -10.40 33.83 -12.30
N VAL A 725 -9.44 34.31 -11.49
CA VAL A 725 -9.11 33.68 -10.19
C VAL A 725 -9.52 34.58 -9.02
N THR A 726 -10.27 34.01 -8.07
CA THR A 726 -10.71 34.71 -6.84
C THR A 726 -9.84 34.28 -5.66
N PHE A 727 -9.19 35.24 -4.99
CA PHE A 727 -8.31 34.96 -3.84
C PHE A 727 -9.07 34.94 -2.50
N GLY A 728 -8.89 33.87 -1.72
CA GLY A 728 -9.42 33.77 -0.35
C GLY A 728 -8.68 34.62 0.69
N THR A 729 -9.33 34.85 1.84
CA THR A 729 -8.82 35.67 2.96
C THR A 729 -7.59 35.09 3.67
N LYS A 730 -6.81 35.97 4.35
CA LYS A 730 -5.55 35.68 5.06
C LYS A 730 -5.66 34.50 6.04
N SER A 731 -4.59 33.70 6.16
CA SER A 731 -4.50 32.61 7.16
C SER A 731 -4.31 33.15 8.59
N ARG A 732 -4.67 32.35 9.61
CA ARG A 732 -4.66 32.76 11.03
C ARG A 732 -3.27 33.07 11.60
N VAL A 733 -2.20 32.50 11.05
CA VAL A 733 -0.82 32.55 11.62
C VAL A 733 0.24 33.15 10.68
N GLY A 734 -0.10 33.43 9.42
CA GLY A 734 0.82 33.99 8.42
C GLY A 734 0.62 35.50 8.24
N MET A 735 1.71 36.25 7.99
CA MET A 735 1.61 37.68 7.70
C MET A 735 1.06 37.97 6.28
N GLY A 736 1.17 37.00 5.35
CA GLY A 736 0.77 37.12 3.94
C GLY A 736 -0.33 36.13 3.51
N GLY A 737 -1.37 36.64 2.83
CA GLY A 737 -2.47 35.86 2.26
C GLY A 737 -2.11 35.11 0.96
N MET A 738 -3.10 34.59 0.24
CA MET A 738 -2.91 33.94 -1.07
C MET A 738 -2.41 34.93 -2.13
N GLU A 739 -2.90 36.16 -2.09
CA GLU A 739 -2.47 37.25 -2.97
C GLU A 739 -0.95 37.50 -2.89
N ALA A 740 -0.37 37.48 -1.68
CA ALA A 740 1.06 37.69 -1.48
C ALA A 740 1.90 36.56 -2.12
N LYS A 741 1.45 35.30 -2.01
CA LYS A 741 2.12 34.14 -2.61
C LYS A 741 2.09 34.18 -4.13
N VAL A 742 0.94 34.55 -4.70
CA VAL A 742 0.77 34.67 -6.15
C VAL A 742 1.58 35.83 -6.70
N LYS A 743 1.63 36.98 -6.00
CA LYS A 743 2.48 38.13 -6.39
C LYS A 743 3.97 37.75 -6.36
N ALA A 744 4.42 37.04 -5.33
CA ALA A 744 5.79 36.55 -5.23
C ALA A 744 6.12 35.53 -6.35
N ALA A 745 5.21 34.60 -6.63
CA ALA A 745 5.36 33.61 -7.70
C ALA A 745 5.44 34.25 -9.10
N LEU A 746 4.56 35.21 -9.39
CA LEU A 746 4.56 35.96 -10.65
C LEU A 746 5.85 36.75 -10.86
N TRP A 747 6.36 37.38 -9.81
CA TRP A 747 7.62 38.12 -9.89
C TRP A 747 8.82 37.21 -10.11
N ALA A 748 8.89 36.05 -9.43
CA ALA A 748 9.94 35.07 -9.67
C ALA A 748 9.87 34.49 -11.09
N LEU A 749 8.65 34.25 -11.62
CA LEU A 749 8.43 33.84 -12.99
C LEU A 749 8.98 34.86 -13.99
N GLN A 750 8.65 36.15 -13.82
CA GLN A 750 9.19 37.25 -14.64
C GLN A 750 10.72 37.38 -14.54
N GLY A 751 11.30 36.99 -13.40
CA GLY A 751 12.75 36.91 -13.20
C GLY A 751 13.42 35.69 -13.82
N GLY A 752 12.67 34.83 -14.52
CA GLY A 752 13.17 33.63 -15.21
C GLY A 752 13.21 32.35 -14.37
N THR A 753 12.61 32.35 -13.18
CA THR A 753 12.53 31.18 -12.29
C THR A 753 11.15 30.52 -12.37
N SER A 754 11.11 29.21 -12.54
CA SER A 754 9.83 28.46 -12.57
C SER A 754 9.27 28.31 -11.16
N VAL A 755 7.95 28.40 -10.96
CA VAL A 755 7.36 28.40 -9.61
C VAL A 755 6.25 27.37 -9.48
N VAL A 756 6.23 26.66 -8.34
CA VAL A 756 5.13 25.77 -7.94
C VAL A 756 4.66 26.14 -6.53
N ILE A 757 3.35 26.35 -6.36
CA ILE A 757 2.71 26.51 -5.04
C ILE A 757 1.99 25.22 -4.68
N ALA A 758 2.30 24.61 -3.53
CA ALA A 758 1.72 23.33 -3.13
C ALA A 758 1.47 23.23 -1.61
N ASN A 759 0.67 22.23 -1.21
CA ASN A 759 0.41 21.95 0.20
C ASN A 759 1.60 21.20 0.83
N GLY A 760 2.14 21.73 1.92
CA GLY A 760 3.14 21.07 2.77
C GLY A 760 2.58 20.53 4.09
N THR A 761 1.28 20.69 4.36
CA THR A 761 0.62 20.28 5.61
C THR A 761 -0.11 18.95 5.51
N HIS A 762 -0.65 18.62 4.35
CA HIS A 762 -1.31 17.35 4.04
C HIS A 762 -0.50 16.57 3.01
N PRO A 763 0.11 15.42 3.37
CA PRO A 763 0.63 14.51 2.38
C PRO A 763 -0.56 13.82 1.70
N LYS A 764 -0.98 14.28 0.51
CA LYS A 764 -1.87 13.46 -0.33
C LYS A 764 -1.07 12.24 -0.79
N ILE A 765 -1.50 11.04 -0.38
CA ILE A 765 -1.23 9.70 -0.94
C ILE A 765 0.24 9.23 -1.02
N SER A 766 1.24 10.08 -1.32
CA SER A 766 2.65 9.68 -1.54
C SER A 766 3.61 10.04 -0.41
N GLY A 767 3.32 11.05 0.43
CA GLY A 767 4.26 11.54 1.45
C GLY A 767 5.45 12.36 0.91
N HIS A 768 5.53 12.57 -0.41
CA HIS A 768 6.75 13.00 -1.11
C HIS A 768 6.54 14.23 -2.03
N VAL A 769 5.93 15.29 -1.51
CA VAL A 769 5.51 16.51 -2.25
C VAL A 769 6.62 17.15 -3.11
N ILE A 770 7.83 17.33 -2.58
CA ILE A 770 8.94 18.02 -3.26
C ILE A 770 9.46 17.16 -4.43
N THR A 771 9.72 15.89 -4.18
CA THR A 771 10.21 14.98 -5.24
C THR A 771 9.14 14.76 -6.30
N ASP A 772 7.86 14.66 -5.93
CA ASP A 772 6.75 14.55 -6.87
C ASP A 772 6.64 15.77 -7.80
N ILE A 773 6.81 16.98 -7.25
CA ILE A 773 6.86 18.22 -8.04
C ILE A 773 8.06 18.20 -9.00
N VAL A 774 9.24 17.81 -8.53
CA VAL A 774 10.45 17.74 -9.37
C VAL A 774 10.32 16.68 -10.45
N GLU A 775 9.65 15.55 -10.19
CA GLU A 775 9.36 14.53 -11.21
C GLU A 775 8.34 15.01 -12.27
N GLY A 776 7.66 16.13 -12.02
CA GLY A 776 6.70 16.73 -12.94
C GLY A 776 5.25 16.30 -12.71
N LYS A 777 4.94 15.63 -11.59
CA LYS A 777 3.58 15.21 -11.24
C LYS A 777 2.67 16.43 -11.00
N LYS A 778 1.35 16.24 -11.15
CA LYS A 778 0.31 17.26 -10.93
C LYS A 778 0.08 17.53 -9.41
N VAL A 779 1.12 18.00 -8.73
CA VAL A 779 1.08 18.43 -7.33
C VAL A 779 1.15 19.95 -7.28
N GLY A 780 0.19 20.58 -6.61
CA GLY A 780 0.06 22.03 -6.51
C GLY A 780 -0.23 22.72 -7.85
N THR A 781 -0.01 24.03 -7.91
CA THR A 781 -0.17 24.83 -9.14
C THR A 781 1.18 25.26 -9.69
N PHE A 782 1.44 24.95 -10.96
CA PHE A 782 2.66 25.31 -11.69
C PHE A 782 2.43 26.60 -12.49
N PHE A 783 3.31 27.57 -12.33
CA PHE A 783 3.24 28.85 -13.02
C PHE A 783 4.05 28.77 -14.32
N SER A 784 3.40 29.01 -15.47
CA SER A 784 4.04 28.96 -16.78
C SER A 784 3.76 30.22 -17.60
N GLU A 785 4.75 30.64 -18.39
CA GLU A 785 4.61 31.71 -19.39
C GLU A 785 3.93 31.24 -20.68
N VAL A 786 3.73 29.94 -20.84
CA VAL A 786 3.11 29.34 -22.02
C VAL A 786 1.70 28.89 -21.67
N LYS A 787 0.69 29.42 -22.37
CA LYS A 787 -0.68 28.95 -22.25
C LYS A 787 -0.75 27.49 -22.73
N PRO A 788 -1.34 26.55 -21.96
CA PRO A 788 -1.55 25.19 -22.41
C PRO A 788 -2.29 25.16 -23.76
N ALA A 789 -1.79 24.38 -24.72
CA ALA A 789 -2.39 24.30 -26.05
C ALA A 789 -3.60 23.34 -26.03
N GLY A 790 -4.81 23.87 -26.19
CA GLY A 790 -6.05 23.10 -26.31
C GLY A 790 -6.76 22.82 -24.97
N PRO A 791 -7.93 22.17 -25.01
CA PRO A 791 -8.65 21.74 -23.82
C PRO A 791 -7.83 20.70 -23.03
N THR A 792 -7.99 20.69 -21.71
CA THR A 792 -7.35 19.66 -20.86
C THR A 792 -7.96 18.29 -21.14
N VAL A 793 -7.27 17.21 -20.78
CA VAL A 793 -7.80 15.85 -20.95
C VAL A 793 -9.13 15.65 -20.21
N GLU A 794 -9.30 16.26 -19.04
CA GLU A 794 -10.56 16.22 -18.28
C GLU A 794 -11.68 16.90 -19.06
N GLN A 795 -11.41 18.06 -19.67
CA GLN A 795 -12.37 18.75 -20.53
C GLN A 795 -12.70 17.93 -21.77
N GLN A 796 -11.69 17.30 -22.42
CA GLN A 796 -11.92 16.40 -23.54
C GLN A 796 -12.79 15.20 -23.15
N ALA A 797 -12.57 14.62 -21.96
CA ALA A 797 -13.39 13.53 -21.45
C ALA A 797 -14.83 13.96 -21.13
N GLU A 798 -15.03 15.15 -20.56
CA GLU A 798 -16.35 15.76 -20.34
C GLU A 798 -17.08 16.01 -21.68
N MET A 799 -16.38 16.53 -22.69
CA MET A 799 -16.89 16.72 -24.06
C MET A 799 -17.30 15.38 -24.70
N ALA A 800 -16.43 14.36 -24.62
CA ALA A 800 -16.73 13.02 -25.13
C ALA A 800 -17.95 12.41 -24.42
N ARG A 801 -18.11 12.63 -23.11
CA ARG A 801 -19.27 12.16 -22.34
C ARG A 801 -20.57 12.83 -22.77
N ALA A 802 -20.56 14.14 -22.92
CA ALA A 802 -21.72 14.89 -23.39
C ALA A 802 -22.08 14.52 -24.85
N GLY A 803 -21.06 14.41 -25.71
CA GLY A 803 -21.21 13.97 -27.09
C GLY A 803 -21.76 12.55 -27.20
N GLY A 804 -21.25 11.60 -26.40
CA GLY A 804 -21.74 10.23 -26.34
C GLY A 804 -23.20 10.11 -25.91
N ARG A 805 -23.64 10.90 -24.92
CA ARG A 805 -25.08 10.96 -24.54
C ARG A 805 -25.96 11.45 -25.69
N THR A 806 -25.50 12.47 -26.41
CA THR A 806 -26.23 13.00 -27.57
C THR A 806 -26.27 11.96 -28.70
N LEU A 807 -25.16 11.26 -28.93
CA LEU A 807 -25.03 10.20 -29.92
C LEU A 807 -25.94 9.00 -29.62
N ALA A 808 -26.03 8.60 -28.35
CA ALA A 808 -26.94 7.55 -27.88
C ALA A 808 -28.43 7.90 -28.08
N ALA A 809 -28.77 9.19 -28.09
CA ALA A 809 -30.12 9.69 -28.28
C ALA A 809 -30.53 9.83 -29.76
N LEU A 810 -29.58 9.78 -30.70
CA LEU A 810 -29.88 9.82 -32.13
C LEU A 810 -30.65 8.57 -32.59
N GLN A 811 -31.37 8.70 -33.70
CA GLN A 811 -31.96 7.53 -34.36
C GLN A 811 -30.87 6.64 -34.97
N PRO A 812 -31.09 5.32 -35.09
CA PRO A 812 -30.09 4.41 -35.63
C PRO A 812 -29.64 4.77 -37.06
N GLU A 813 -30.54 5.26 -37.89
CA GLU A 813 -30.25 5.68 -39.26
C GLU A 813 -29.30 6.87 -39.32
N GLN A 814 -29.42 7.82 -38.37
CA GLN A 814 -28.53 8.96 -38.26
C GLN A 814 -27.12 8.54 -37.87
N ARG A 815 -26.98 7.57 -36.95
CA ARG A 815 -25.66 7.01 -36.58
C ARG A 815 -25.02 6.27 -37.76
N ALA A 816 -25.83 5.51 -38.52
CA ALA A 816 -25.35 4.83 -39.72
C ALA A 816 -24.91 5.84 -40.81
N GLU A 817 -25.65 6.93 -41.01
CA GLU A 817 -25.30 8.00 -41.96
C GLU A 817 -23.93 8.63 -41.65
N ILE A 818 -23.63 8.88 -40.37
CA ILE A 818 -22.30 9.37 -39.95
C ILE A 818 -21.21 8.40 -40.39
N ILE A 819 -21.41 7.10 -40.17
CA ILE A 819 -20.41 6.07 -40.52
C ILE A 819 -20.27 5.93 -42.03
N TYR A 820 -21.36 5.99 -42.80
CA TYR A 820 -21.32 6.02 -44.26
C TYR A 820 -20.53 7.22 -44.76
N ARG A 821 -20.78 8.41 -44.22
CA ARG A 821 -20.02 9.61 -44.58
C ARG A 821 -18.53 9.45 -44.29
N LEU A 822 -18.17 8.88 -43.13
CA LEU A 822 -16.78 8.62 -42.80
C LEU A 822 -16.12 7.65 -43.80
N ALA A 823 -16.82 6.59 -44.21
CA ALA A 823 -16.33 5.65 -45.21
C ALA A 823 -16.09 6.32 -46.58
N ASP A 824 -16.96 7.23 -46.98
CA ASP A 824 -16.82 8.01 -48.22
C ASP A 824 -15.63 8.98 -48.12
N LEU A 825 -15.49 9.70 -47.00
CA LEU A 825 -14.36 10.60 -46.74
C LEU A 825 -13.00 9.89 -46.78
N LEU A 826 -12.90 8.66 -46.27
CA LEU A 826 -11.68 7.86 -46.37
C LEU A 826 -11.30 7.55 -47.83
N THR A 827 -12.28 7.48 -48.72
CA THR A 827 -12.08 7.22 -50.15
C THR A 827 -11.76 8.52 -50.90
N ASP A 828 -12.52 9.59 -50.62
CA ASP A 828 -12.37 10.90 -51.26
C ASP A 828 -11.03 11.57 -50.90
N GLN A 829 -10.66 11.54 -49.62
CA GLN A 829 -9.45 12.18 -49.08
C GLN A 829 -8.25 11.24 -49.02
N ARG A 830 -8.28 10.15 -49.80
CA ARG A 830 -7.23 9.12 -49.81
C ARG A 830 -5.83 9.70 -50.02
N GLU A 831 -5.66 10.60 -50.99
CA GLU A 831 -4.35 11.16 -51.33
C GLU A 831 -3.78 12.00 -50.18
N GLU A 832 -4.61 12.76 -49.48
CA GLU A 832 -4.20 13.54 -48.30
C GLU A 832 -3.81 12.63 -47.12
N ILE A 833 -4.56 11.55 -46.89
CA ILE A 833 -4.27 10.55 -45.85
C ILE A 833 -2.92 9.88 -46.11
N LEU A 834 -2.68 9.45 -47.36
CA LEU A 834 -1.41 8.81 -47.75
C LEU A 834 -0.24 9.79 -47.65
N LEU A 835 -0.43 11.07 -47.98
CA LEU A 835 0.59 12.10 -47.82
C LEU A 835 0.94 12.32 -46.34
N ALA A 836 -0.05 12.36 -45.45
CA ALA A 836 0.18 12.47 -44.01
C ALA A 836 0.92 11.24 -43.46
N ASN A 837 0.52 10.03 -43.88
CA ASN A 837 1.18 8.79 -43.47
C ASN A 837 2.62 8.69 -43.98
N LYS A 838 2.90 9.20 -45.19
CA LYS A 838 4.24 9.25 -45.73
C LYS A 838 5.18 10.10 -44.84
N LYS A 839 4.71 11.24 -44.33
CA LYS A 839 5.49 12.06 -43.38
C LYS A 839 5.81 11.30 -42.10
N ASP A 840 4.84 10.58 -41.54
CA ASP A 840 5.04 9.75 -40.34
C ASP A 840 6.09 8.65 -40.59
N LEU A 841 6.02 7.97 -41.74
CA LEU A 841 6.99 6.93 -42.13
C LEU A 841 8.40 7.52 -42.31
N GLU A 842 8.53 8.64 -43.03
CA GLU A 842 9.82 9.32 -43.23
C GLU A 842 10.43 9.78 -41.89
N GLU A 843 9.63 10.31 -40.97
CA GLU A 843 10.12 10.69 -39.64
C GLU A 843 10.54 9.48 -38.79
N ALA A 844 9.82 8.37 -38.89
CA ALA A 844 10.13 7.14 -38.17
C ALA A 844 11.42 6.47 -38.67
N GLU A 845 11.66 6.49 -39.99
CA GLU A 845 12.87 5.97 -40.63
C GLU A 845 14.09 6.86 -40.36
N ASN A 846 13.98 8.18 -40.61
CA ASN A 846 15.10 9.12 -40.49
C ASN A 846 15.65 9.24 -39.07
N LYS A 847 14.82 9.00 -38.05
CA LYS A 847 15.25 9.04 -36.64
C LYS A 847 15.87 7.72 -36.17
N GLY A 848 15.85 6.65 -36.96
CA GLY A 848 16.35 5.32 -36.58
C GLY A 848 15.68 4.74 -35.32
N ARG A 849 14.44 5.15 -35.02
CA ARG A 849 13.81 4.99 -33.70
C ARG A 849 12.77 3.89 -33.60
N LEU A 850 12.22 3.40 -34.70
CA LEU A 850 11.16 2.38 -34.66
C LEU A 850 11.66 1.03 -35.20
N ALA A 851 11.32 -0.05 -34.48
CA ALA A 851 11.56 -1.40 -34.95
C ALA A 851 10.72 -1.72 -36.19
N LEU A 852 11.26 -2.56 -37.08
CA LEU A 852 10.60 -3.01 -38.32
C LEU A 852 9.13 -3.47 -38.14
N PRO A 853 8.75 -4.23 -37.10
CA PRO A 853 7.36 -4.60 -36.87
C PRO A 853 6.41 -3.42 -36.64
N LEU A 854 6.89 -2.36 -35.96
CA LEU A 854 6.10 -1.15 -35.71
C LEU A 854 5.96 -0.30 -36.99
N LEU A 855 7.02 -0.22 -37.82
CA LEU A 855 6.94 0.43 -39.13
C LEU A 855 5.91 -0.25 -40.06
N LYS A 856 5.88 -1.59 -40.10
CA LYS A 856 4.88 -2.33 -40.89
C LYS A 856 3.44 -2.07 -40.41
N ARG A 857 3.25 -1.84 -39.11
CA ARG A 857 1.94 -1.50 -38.54
C ARG A 857 1.56 -0.04 -38.86
N LEU A 858 2.52 0.87 -38.88
CA LEU A 858 2.34 2.31 -39.13
C LEU A 858 1.88 2.63 -40.56
N SER A 859 2.27 1.81 -41.55
CA SER A 859 1.98 2.10 -42.95
C SER A 859 0.50 1.94 -43.31
N LEU A 860 -0.04 2.95 -44.01
CA LEU A 860 -1.33 2.92 -44.66
C LEU A 860 -1.15 2.73 -46.17
N SER A 861 -1.95 1.84 -46.76
CA SER A 861 -1.96 1.59 -48.20
C SER A 861 -3.36 1.82 -48.75
N THR A 862 -3.47 2.03 -50.06
CA THR A 862 -4.78 2.11 -50.75
C THR A 862 -5.65 0.89 -50.47
N SER A 863 -5.06 -0.30 -50.41
CA SER A 863 -5.79 -1.52 -50.07
C SER A 863 -6.35 -1.48 -48.65
N LYS A 864 -5.56 -1.03 -47.66
CA LYS A 864 -6.02 -0.90 -46.26
C LYS A 864 -7.16 0.12 -46.15
N LEU A 865 -7.05 1.26 -46.81
CA LEU A 865 -8.11 2.29 -46.81
C LEU A 865 -9.40 1.78 -47.44
N ASN A 866 -9.31 1.01 -48.53
CA ASN A 866 -10.48 0.37 -49.13
C ASN A 866 -11.11 -0.66 -48.19
N SER A 867 -10.32 -1.51 -47.54
CA SER A 867 -10.81 -2.48 -46.54
C SER A 867 -11.49 -1.77 -45.36
N LEU A 868 -10.93 -0.65 -44.90
CA LEU A 868 -11.53 0.17 -43.84
C LEU A 868 -12.88 0.74 -44.27
N ALA A 869 -12.96 1.33 -45.47
CA ALA A 869 -14.23 1.88 -45.98
C ALA A 869 -15.31 0.78 -46.12
N ILE A 870 -14.95 -0.43 -46.58
CA ILE A 870 -15.87 -1.56 -46.66
C ILE A 870 -16.34 -1.99 -45.26
N GLY A 871 -15.41 -2.15 -44.31
CA GLY A 871 -15.75 -2.51 -42.92
C GLY A 871 -16.66 -1.49 -42.26
N LEU A 872 -16.42 -0.19 -42.45
CA LEU A 872 -17.29 0.88 -41.95
C LEU A 872 -18.71 0.78 -42.52
N ARG A 873 -18.86 0.52 -43.82
CA ARG A 873 -20.19 0.33 -44.45
C ARG A 873 -20.92 -0.89 -43.90
N GLN A 874 -20.20 -1.97 -43.57
CA GLN A 874 -20.79 -3.15 -42.92
C GLN A 874 -21.28 -2.83 -41.50
N ILE A 875 -20.50 -2.10 -40.69
CA ILE A 875 -20.93 -1.63 -39.36
C ILE A 875 -22.19 -0.76 -39.48
N ALA A 876 -22.23 0.17 -40.43
CA ALA A 876 -23.39 1.03 -40.65
C ALA A 876 -24.65 0.22 -40.98
N ALA A 877 -24.52 -0.80 -41.84
CA ALA A 877 -25.64 -1.66 -42.26
C ALA A 877 -26.16 -2.57 -41.12
N SER A 878 -25.29 -3.07 -40.25
CA SER A 878 -25.66 -4.04 -39.20
C SER A 878 -25.95 -3.42 -37.83
N SER A 879 -25.75 -2.12 -37.64
CA SER A 879 -25.84 -1.45 -36.32
C SER A 879 -27.23 -0.94 -35.91
N GLN A 880 -28.24 -1.02 -36.80
CA GLN A 880 -29.52 -0.34 -36.59
C GLN A 880 -30.29 -0.82 -35.35
N ASP A 881 -30.22 -2.11 -35.03
CA ASP A 881 -30.93 -2.72 -33.90
C ASP A 881 -30.06 -2.86 -32.63
N SER A 882 -28.87 -2.27 -32.60
CA SER A 882 -27.89 -2.52 -31.55
C SER A 882 -28.20 -1.78 -30.23
N VAL A 883 -28.47 -0.46 -30.29
CA VAL A 883 -28.72 0.38 -29.10
C VAL A 883 -30.23 0.42 -28.81
N GLY A 884 -30.62 0.18 -27.55
CA GLY A 884 -32.03 0.17 -27.12
C GLY A 884 -32.75 -1.16 -27.36
N ARG A 885 -32.04 -2.22 -27.71
CA ARG A 885 -32.58 -3.55 -27.98
C ARG A 885 -33.12 -4.19 -26.71
N VAL A 886 -34.35 -4.72 -26.75
CA VAL A 886 -34.93 -5.48 -25.64
C VAL A 886 -34.36 -6.91 -25.63
N ILE A 887 -33.61 -7.25 -24.58
CA ILE A 887 -32.99 -8.57 -24.36
C ILE A 887 -33.93 -9.48 -23.57
N ARG A 888 -34.65 -8.92 -22.61
CA ARG A 888 -35.63 -9.64 -21.78
C ARG A 888 -36.85 -8.77 -21.58
N ARG A 889 -38.01 -9.40 -21.59
CA ARG A 889 -39.29 -8.76 -21.32
C ARG A 889 -40.14 -9.68 -20.46
N THR A 890 -40.56 -9.20 -19.31
CA THR A 890 -41.28 -10.00 -18.33
C THR A 890 -42.40 -9.18 -17.73
N ARG A 891 -43.63 -9.69 -17.79
CA ARG A 891 -44.73 -9.17 -17.01
C ARG A 891 -44.56 -9.66 -15.58
N ILE A 892 -44.14 -8.76 -14.70
CA ILE A 892 -43.91 -9.08 -13.29
C ILE A 892 -45.24 -9.26 -12.57
N ALA A 893 -46.21 -8.38 -12.85
CA ALA A 893 -47.58 -8.46 -12.36
C ALA A 893 -48.54 -7.76 -13.33
N LYS A 894 -49.84 -7.77 -13.06
CA LYS A 894 -50.80 -7.00 -13.87
C LYS A 894 -50.41 -5.52 -13.88
N ASP A 895 -50.28 -4.95 -15.09
CA ASP A 895 -49.84 -3.57 -15.35
C ASP A 895 -48.43 -3.22 -14.84
N LEU A 896 -47.59 -4.23 -14.53
CA LEU A 896 -46.19 -4.07 -14.10
C LEU A 896 -45.26 -4.86 -15.03
N ASP A 897 -44.70 -4.18 -16.03
CA ASP A 897 -43.86 -4.78 -17.07
C ASP A 897 -42.39 -4.39 -16.87
N LEU A 898 -41.51 -5.39 -16.87
CA LEU A 898 -40.06 -5.26 -16.75
C LEU A 898 -39.38 -5.56 -18.09
N GLU A 899 -38.50 -4.66 -18.53
CA GLU A 899 -37.70 -4.81 -19.73
C GLU A 899 -36.21 -4.65 -19.40
N GLN A 900 -35.37 -5.52 -19.95
CA GLN A 900 -33.91 -5.33 -19.97
C GLN A 900 -33.51 -4.88 -21.37
N VAL A 901 -32.90 -3.71 -21.49
CA VAL A 901 -32.51 -3.12 -22.78
C VAL A 901 -31.01 -2.91 -22.89
N THR A 902 -30.45 -2.98 -24.10
CA THR A 902 -29.06 -2.57 -24.37
C THR A 902 -28.90 -1.06 -24.29
N VAL A 903 -27.80 -0.60 -23.72
CA VAL A 903 -27.40 0.81 -23.66
C VAL A 903 -25.88 0.91 -23.89
N PRO A 904 -25.36 2.06 -24.36
CA PRO A 904 -23.92 2.26 -24.47
C PRO A 904 -23.24 2.09 -23.10
N ILE A 905 -21.97 1.68 -23.09
CA ILE A 905 -21.16 1.63 -21.86
C ILE A 905 -20.99 3.05 -21.29
N GLY A 906 -20.74 4.04 -22.14
CA GLY A 906 -20.54 5.43 -21.76
C GLY A 906 -19.41 6.07 -22.57
N VAL A 907 -18.25 6.25 -21.96
CA VAL A 907 -17.03 6.80 -22.59
C VAL A 907 -15.93 5.74 -22.66
N LEU A 908 -15.43 5.52 -23.87
CA LEU A 908 -14.34 4.61 -24.17
C LEU A 908 -13.03 5.38 -24.28
N LEU A 909 -11.95 4.83 -23.73
CA LEU A 909 -10.58 5.30 -23.98
C LEU A 909 -9.82 4.24 -24.76
N VAL A 910 -9.46 4.54 -26.00
CA VAL A 910 -8.64 3.65 -26.83
C VAL A 910 -7.22 4.18 -26.90
N ILE A 911 -6.28 3.39 -26.38
CA ILE A 911 -4.84 3.71 -26.40
C ILE A 911 -4.17 2.76 -27.38
N PHE A 912 -3.56 3.29 -28.45
CA PHE A 912 -3.01 2.47 -29.52
C PHE A 912 -1.63 2.95 -30.00
N GLU A 913 -0.78 1.99 -30.39
CA GLU A 913 0.59 2.22 -30.87
C GLU A 913 0.72 1.82 -32.34
N SER A 914 1.31 2.71 -33.14
CA SER A 914 1.76 2.49 -34.51
C SER A 914 0.68 1.89 -35.43
N ARG A 915 -0.60 2.20 -35.19
CA ARG A 915 -1.76 1.66 -35.91
C ARG A 915 -2.77 2.76 -36.25
N PRO A 916 -2.49 3.63 -37.23
CA PRO A 916 -3.41 4.70 -37.61
C PRO A 916 -4.73 4.16 -38.20
N ASP A 917 -4.72 2.95 -38.76
CA ASP A 917 -5.90 2.23 -39.25
C ASP A 917 -6.93 1.90 -38.16
N CYS A 918 -6.49 1.78 -36.90
CA CYS A 918 -7.37 1.51 -35.77
C CYS A 918 -8.33 2.69 -35.50
N LEU A 919 -7.90 3.94 -35.74
CA LEU A 919 -8.66 5.14 -35.42
C LEU A 919 -10.07 5.17 -36.08
N PRO A 920 -10.22 5.05 -37.41
CA PRO A 920 -11.54 5.02 -38.03
C PRO A 920 -12.38 3.81 -37.61
N GLN A 921 -11.76 2.64 -37.36
CA GLN A 921 -12.48 1.43 -36.92
C GLN A 921 -13.15 1.63 -35.56
N VAL A 922 -12.37 2.05 -34.56
CA VAL A 922 -12.90 2.24 -33.20
C VAL A 922 -13.84 3.42 -33.11
N SER A 923 -13.62 4.46 -33.94
CA SER A 923 -14.55 5.58 -34.05
C SER A 923 -15.90 5.12 -34.62
N ALA A 924 -15.90 4.33 -35.69
CA ALA A 924 -17.14 3.80 -36.25
C ALA A 924 -17.87 2.86 -35.29
N LEU A 925 -17.15 1.99 -34.57
CA LEU A 925 -17.75 1.10 -33.56
C LEU A 925 -18.31 1.88 -32.36
N ALA A 926 -17.60 2.89 -31.88
CA ALA A 926 -18.10 3.78 -30.81
C ALA A 926 -19.34 4.56 -31.27
N ILE A 927 -19.34 5.06 -32.51
CA ILE A 927 -20.49 5.75 -33.08
C ILE A 927 -21.68 4.81 -33.20
N ALA A 928 -21.51 3.63 -33.78
CA ALA A 928 -22.56 2.64 -33.94
C ALA A 928 -23.21 2.23 -32.60
N SER A 929 -22.37 2.07 -31.57
CA SER A 929 -22.79 1.70 -30.21
C SER A 929 -23.24 2.89 -29.34
N GLY A 930 -23.21 4.13 -29.85
CA GLY A 930 -23.63 5.33 -29.12
C GLY A 930 -22.71 5.73 -27.95
N ASN A 931 -21.43 5.35 -28.00
CA ASN A 931 -20.45 5.70 -26.98
C ASN A 931 -19.70 7.00 -27.31
N GLY A 932 -19.30 7.72 -26.26
CA GLY A 932 -18.24 8.74 -26.37
C GLY A 932 -16.87 8.08 -26.48
N LEU A 933 -15.91 8.73 -27.13
CA LEU A 933 -14.60 8.14 -27.43
C LEU A 933 -13.46 9.13 -27.22
N LEU A 934 -12.47 8.71 -26.44
CA LEU A 934 -11.17 9.32 -26.29
C LEU A 934 -10.13 8.45 -26.99
N LEU A 935 -9.35 9.07 -27.88
CA LEU A 935 -8.30 8.41 -28.65
C LEU A 935 -6.94 8.90 -28.16
N LYS A 936 -6.05 7.96 -27.83
CA LYS A 936 -4.64 8.25 -27.54
C LYS A 936 -3.74 7.40 -28.44
N GLY A 937 -3.36 7.97 -29.58
CA GLY A 937 -2.40 7.35 -30.50
C GLY A 937 -0.94 7.56 -30.09
N GLY A 938 -0.06 6.70 -30.61
CA GLY A 938 1.39 6.85 -30.54
C GLY A 938 1.90 8.12 -31.24
N LYS A 939 3.04 8.65 -30.78
CA LYS A 939 3.64 9.89 -31.32
C LYS A 939 4.15 9.72 -32.75
N GLU A 940 4.47 8.50 -33.13
CA GLU A 940 4.94 8.10 -34.45
C GLU A 940 3.87 8.16 -35.55
N ALA A 941 2.59 8.19 -35.18
CA ALA A 941 1.45 8.25 -36.10
C ALA A 941 0.71 9.60 -36.03
N ALA A 942 1.39 10.65 -35.57
CA ALA A 942 0.75 11.92 -35.21
C ALA A 942 0.03 12.57 -36.41
N HIS A 943 0.68 12.63 -37.58
CA HIS A 943 0.09 13.26 -38.76
C HIS A 943 -1.09 12.45 -39.30
N SER A 944 -0.95 11.12 -39.37
CA SER A 944 -2.00 10.20 -39.81
C SER A 944 -3.22 10.27 -38.89
N ASN A 945 -3.00 10.25 -37.57
CA ASN A 945 -4.09 10.31 -36.60
C ASN A 945 -4.82 11.66 -36.63
N GLN A 946 -4.09 12.76 -36.85
CA GLN A 946 -4.69 14.09 -36.92
C GLN A 946 -5.64 14.23 -38.12
N ILE A 947 -5.25 13.77 -39.31
CA ILE A 947 -6.13 13.83 -40.49
C ILE A 947 -7.33 12.89 -40.34
N LEU A 948 -7.12 11.66 -39.86
CA LEU A 948 -8.21 10.70 -39.67
C LEU A 948 -9.22 11.15 -38.61
N HIS A 949 -8.74 11.77 -37.52
CA HIS A 949 -9.61 12.40 -36.52
C HIS A 949 -10.38 13.59 -37.10
N HIS A 950 -9.75 14.41 -37.92
CA HIS A 950 -10.42 15.53 -38.59
C HIS A 950 -11.58 15.06 -39.49
N LEU A 951 -11.36 14.03 -40.31
CA LEU A 951 -12.41 13.43 -41.15
C LEU A 951 -13.54 12.81 -40.31
N THR A 952 -13.19 12.20 -39.17
CA THR A 952 -14.17 11.68 -38.21
C THR A 952 -15.04 12.80 -37.63
N GLN A 953 -14.44 13.93 -37.27
CA GLN A 953 -15.15 15.11 -36.79
C GLN A 953 -16.03 15.75 -37.87
N GLU A 954 -15.58 15.76 -39.13
CA GLU A 954 -16.38 16.21 -40.27
C GLU A 954 -17.64 15.34 -40.43
N ALA A 955 -17.50 14.01 -40.38
CA ALA A 955 -18.64 13.10 -40.47
C ALA A 955 -19.64 13.29 -39.32
N LEU A 956 -19.15 13.45 -38.08
CA LEU A 956 -19.98 13.70 -36.90
C LEU A 956 -20.72 15.05 -36.95
N SER A 957 -20.18 16.03 -37.68
CA SER A 957 -20.75 17.38 -37.74
C SER A 957 -22.12 17.43 -38.42
N ILE A 958 -22.46 16.45 -39.26
CA ILE A 958 -23.76 16.33 -39.95
C ILE A 958 -24.92 16.36 -38.95
N HIS A 959 -24.75 15.73 -37.80
CA HIS A 959 -25.77 15.66 -36.73
C HIS A 959 -25.36 16.43 -35.46
N GLY A 960 -24.40 17.38 -35.58
CA GLY A 960 -24.00 18.25 -34.47
C GLY A 960 -23.28 17.56 -33.29
N VAL A 961 -22.75 16.35 -33.49
CA VAL A 961 -22.12 15.51 -32.45
C VAL A 961 -20.60 15.45 -32.57
N ARG A 962 -19.99 16.53 -33.08
CA ARG A 962 -18.54 16.63 -33.33
C ARG A 962 -17.69 16.26 -32.10
N ASP A 963 -18.18 16.61 -30.91
CA ASP A 963 -17.44 16.44 -29.67
C ASP A 963 -17.44 15.00 -29.11
N ALA A 964 -18.21 14.09 -29.70
CA ALA A 964 -18.31 12.69 -29.26
C ALA A 964 -16.98 11.92 -29.41
N VAL A 965 -16.09 12.33 -30.33
CA VAL A 965 -14.79 11.71 -30.56
C VAL A 965 -13.67 12.74 -30.37
N GLN A 966 -12.82 12.52 -29.38
CA GLN A 966 -11.72 13.41 -29.00
C GLN A 966 -10.36 12.72 -29.19
N LEU A 967 -9.37 13.46 -29.70
CA LEU A 967 -7.99 13.00 -29.83
C LEU A 967 -7.11 13.70 -28.80
N VAL A 968 -6.46 12.91 -27.95
CA VAL A 968 -5.53 13.40 -26.91
C VAL A 968 -4.15 13.60 -27.53
N ASN A 969 -3.83 14.85 -27.86
CA ASN A 969 -2.59 15.25 -28.54
C ASN A 969 -1.48 15.70 -27.58
N THR A 970 -1.80 15.95 -26.31
CA THR A 970 -0.87 16.48 -25.31
C THR A 970 0.19 15.46 -24.91
N ARG A 971 1.33 15.93 -24.36
CA ARG A 971 2.38 15.08 -23.76
C ARG A 971 1.95 14.45 -22.42
N GLU A 972 0.66 14.49 -22.09
CA GLU A 972 0.15 13.95 -20.84
C GLU A 972 0.33 12.44 -20.79
N GLU A 973 0.70 11.95 -19.61
CA GLU A 973 1.07 10.57 -19.40
C GLU A 973 -0.19 9.71 -19.47
N VAL A 974 -0.08 8.52 -20.08
CA VAL A 974 -1.16 7.52 -20.12
C VAL A 974 -1.72 7.25 -18.71
N GLU A 975 -0.88 7.40 -17.69
CA GLU A 975 -1.27 7.30 -16.28
C GLU A 975 -2.34 8.32 -15.85
N ASP A 976 -2.30 9.55 -16.34
CA ASP A 976 -3.29 10.57 -15.98
C ASP A 976 -4.67 10.19 -16.53
N LEU A 977 -4.72 9.72 -17.78
CA LEU A 977 -5.94 9.19 -18.40
C LEU A 977 -6.50 7.98 -17.63
N CYS A 978 -5.62 7.09 -17.16
CA CYS A 978 -6.00 5.91 -16.39
C CYS A 978 -6.57 6.22 -14.98
N ARG A 979 -6.48 7.48 -14.53
CA ARG A 979 -7.03 7.93 -13.23
C ARG A 979 -8.41 8.59 -13.33
N LEU A 980 -8.96 8.74 -14.53
CA LEU A 980 -10.25 9.41 -14.77
C LEU A 980 -11.45 8.47 -14.63
N ASP A 981 -11.52 7.72 -13.52
CA ASP A 981 -12.54 6.70 -13.25
C ASP A 981 -13.97 7.25 -13.21
N LYS A 982 -14.12 8.53 -12.89
CA LYS A 982 -15.43 9.21 -12.91
C LYS A 982 -15.92 9.55 -14.31
N LEU A 983 -15.04 9.61 -15.30
CA LEU A 983 -15.36 10.09 -16.66
C LEU A 983 -15.23 9.01 -17.74
N ILE A 984 -14.35 8.03 -17.54
CA ILE A 984 -14.04 6.97 -18.51
C ILE A 984 -14.55 5.64 -17.97
N ASP A 985 -15.37 4.96 -18.77
CA ASP A 985 -16.08 3.74 -18.35
C ASP A 985 -15.37 2.46 -18.82
N LEU A 986 -14.54 2.52 -19.88
CA LEU A 986 -13.76 1.38 -20.38
C LEU A 986 -12.48 1.81 -21.09
N ILE A 987 -11.35 1.15 -20.80
CA ILE A 987 -10.07 1.34 -21.51
C ILE A 987 -9.80 0.15 -22.43
N ILE A 988 -9.43 0.43 -23.69
CA ILE A 988 -9.10 -0.57 -24.71
C ILE A 988 -7.67 -0.33 -25.22
N PRO A 989 -6.66 -1.04 -24.68
CA PRO A 989 -5.29 -0.94 -25.16
C PRO A 989 -5.08 -1.80 -26.43
N ARG A 990 -4.51 -1.21 -27.47
CA ARG A 990 -4.13 -1.88 -28.74
C ARG A 990 -2.67 -1.62 -29.06
N GLY A 991 -1.79 -2.48 -28.56
CA GLY A 991 -0.35 -2.32 -28.75
C GLY A 991 0.45 -3.54 -28.32
N SER A 992 1.67 -3.30 -27.86
CA SER A 992 2.53 -4.36 -27.32
C SER A 992 1.99 -4.93 -26.00
N SER A 993 2.36 -6.17 -25.67
CA SER A 993 2.08 -6.81 -24.38
C SER A 993 2.55 -5.97 -23.19
N GLN A 994 3.66 -5.24 -23.37
CA GLN A 994 4.19 -4.35 -22.34
C GLN A 994 3.29 -3.15 -22.11
N LEU A 995 2.79 -2.51 -23.18
CA LEU A 995 1.83 -1.42 -23.08
C LEU A 995 0.57 -1.87 -22.36
N VAL A 996 -0.02 -3.01 -22.76
CA VAL A 996 -1.24 -3.56 -22.15
C VAL A 996 -1.04 -3.79 -20.65
N ARG A 997 0.07 -4.43 -20.25
CA ARG A 997 0.39 -4.66 -18.83
C ARG A 997 0.59 -3.36 -18.06
N ASN A 998 1.22 -2.35 -18.66
CA ASN A 998 1.41 -1.05 -18.02
C ASN A 998 0.06 -0.35 -17.77
N ILE A 999 -0.84 -0.39 -18.75
CA ILE A 999 -2.19 0.18 -18.64
C ILE A 999 -3.00 -0.57 -17.59
N GLN A 1000 -2.98 -1.91 -17.58
CA GLN A 1000 -3.65 -2.72 -16.56
C GLN A 1000 -3.15 -2.43 -15.14
N LYS A 1001 -1.85 -2.13 -14.96
CA LYS A 1001 -1.28 -1.74 -13.66
C LYS A 1001 -1.66 -0.31 -13.26
N ALA A 1002 -1.74 0.61 -14.22
CA ALA A 1002 -2.03 2.02 -13.97
C ALA A 1002 -3.53 2.28 -13.76
N ALA A 1003 -4.40 1.55 -14.47
CA ALA A 1003 -5.85 1.68 -14.39
C ALA A 1003 -6.38 1.10 -13.07
N LYS A 1004 -6.61 1.98 -12.09
CA LYS A 1004 -7.31 1.63 -10.85
C LYS A 1004 -8.73 2.16 -10.92
N GLY A 1005 -9.72 1.26 -10.90
CA GLY A 1005 -11.14 1.59 -10.94
C GLY A 1005 -11.79 1.45 -12.33
N ILE A 1006 -11.06 1.77 -13.41
CA ILE A 1006 -11.59 1.63 -14.77
C ILE A 1006 -11.34 0.22 -15.32
N PRO A 1007 -12.36 -0.49 -15.83
CA PRO A 1007 -12.18 -1.76 -16.51
C PRO A 1007 -11.28 -1.63 -17.74
N VAL A 1008 -10.41 -2.63 -17.96
CA VAL A 1008 -9.53 -2.70 -19.13
C VAL A 1008 -9.89 -3.92 -19.96
N MET A 1009 -10.24 -3.71 -21.23
CA MET A 1009 -10.56 -4.76 -22.19
C MET A 1009 -9.45 -4.91 -23.23
N GLY A 1010 -8.82 -6.08 -23.23
CA GLY A 1010 -7.83 -6.46 -24.23
C GLY A 1010 -7.21 -7.81 -23.88
N HIS A 1011 -6.13 -8.15 -24.58
CA HIS A 1011 -5.32 -9.32 -24.28
C HIS A 1011 -3.87 -8.86 -24.09
N SER A 1012 -3.17 -9.46 -23.12
CA SER A 1012 -1.76 -9.14 -22.88
C SER A 1012 -0.82 -10.01 -23.71
N GLU A 1013 -1.24 -11.20 -24.11
CA GLU A 1013 -0.42 -12.22 -24.79
C GLU A 1013 -1.31 -13.04 -25.76
N GLY A 1014 -0.66 -13.68 -26.74
CA GLY A 1014 -1.29 -14.41 -27.85
C GLY A 1014 -0.75 -15.83 -28.05
N ILE A 1015 -0.43 -16.55 -26.97
CA ILE A 1015 0.08 -17.93 -27.03
C ILE A 1015 -1.07 -18.86 -27.46
N CYS A 1016 -1.07 -19.22 -28.75
CA CYS A 1016 -2.09 -20.02 -29.42
C CYS A 1016 -1.54 -21.41 -29.80
N HIS A 1017 -2.37 -22.43 -29.69
CA HIS A 1017 -2.01 -23.82 -29.99
C HIS A 1017 -2.77 -24.38 -31.18
N VAL A 1018 -2.10 -25.28 -31.90
CA VAL A 1018 -2.74 -26.21 -32.84
C VAL A 1018 -2.40 -27.61 -32.37
N TYR A 1019 -3.42 -28.43 -32.12
CA TYR A 1019 -3.29 -29.83 -31.74
C TYR A 1019 -3.61 -30.74 -32.94
N VAL A 1020 -2.67 -31.60 -33.28
CA VAL A 1020 -2.80 -32.62 -34.34
C VAL A 1020 -3.09 -33.96 -33.68
N ASP A 1021 -4.33 -34.42 -33.83
CA ASP A 1021 -4.84 -35.67 -33.27
C ASP A 1021 -4.46 -36.89 -34.13
N THR A 1022 -4.56 -38.11 -33.59
CA THR A 1022 -4.24 -39.35 -34.34
C THR A 1022 -5.05 -39.51 -35.62
N ASP A 1023 -6.31 -39.08 -35.60
CA ASP A 1023 -7.24 -39.22 -36.72
C ASP A 1023 -7.20 -38.01 -37.67
N ALA A 1024 -6.12 -37.21 -37.65
CA ALA A 1024 -5.97 -36.03 -38.49
C ALA A 1024 -5.76 -36.36 -39.98
N SER A 1025 -6.48 -35.66 -40.87
CA SER A 1025 -6.26 -35.75 -42.31
C SER A 1025 -4.95 -35.07 -42.73
N VAL A 1026 -4.09 -35.83 -43.42
CA VAL A 1026 -2.77 -35.39 -43.91
C VAL A 1026 -2.86 -34.09 -44.73
N GLU A 1027 -3.85 -33.99 -45.60
CA GLU A 1027 -4.02 -32.83 -46.50
C GLU A 1027 -4.39 -31.54 -45.75
N LYS A 1028 -5.18 -31.66 -44.68
CA LYS A 1028 -5.64 -30.49 -43.89
C LYS A 1028 -4.53 -29.96 -42.99
N VAL A 1029 -3.77 -30.86 -42.36
CA VAL A 1029 -2.73 -30.54 -41.37
C VAL A 1029 -1.73 -29.53 -41.91
N THR A 1030 -1.09 -29.81 -43.05
CA THR A 1030 -0.05 -28.92 -43.60
C THR A 1030 -0.59 -27.55 -43.97
N ARG A 1031 -1.81 -27.46 -44.50
CA ARG A 1031 -2.44 -26.19 -44.89
C ARG A 1031 -2.77 -25.34 -43.67
N ILE A 1032 -3.39 -25.94 -42.65
CA ILE A 1032 -3.81 -25.23 -41.43
C ILE A 1032 -2.60 -24.74 -40.64
N ILE A 1033 -1.57 -25.57 -40.46
CA ILE A 1033 -0.35 -25.19 -39.73
C ILE A 1033 0.39 -24.07 -40.47
N ARG A 1034 0.56 -24.19 -41.79
CA ARG A 1034 1.23 -23.16 -42.60
C ARG A 1034 0.52 -21.82 -42.47
N ASP A 1035 -0.79 -21.79 -42.64
CA ASP A 1035 -1.59 -20.57 -42.54
C ASP A 1035 -1.53 -19.98 -41.12
N SER A 1036 -1.70 -20.83 -40.10
CA SER A 1036 -1.69 -20.42 -38.69
C SER A 1036 -0.37 -19.77 -38.27
N LYS A 1037 0.77 -20.21 -38.83
CA LYS A 1037 2.10 -19.66 -38.48
C LYS A 1037 2.63 -18.59 -39.43
N CYS A 1038 2.49 -18.80 -40.73
CA CYS A 1038 3.28 -18.08 -41.74
C CYS A 1038 2.52 -16.92 -42.40
N GLU A 1039 1.18 -16.89 -42.35
CA GLU A 1039 0.39 -15.84 -43.02
C GLU A 1039 0.68 -14.45 -42.43
N TYR A 1040 0.65 -14.33 -41.10
CA TYR A 1040 1.04 -13.12 -40.40
C TYR A 1040 1.65 -13.47 -39.02
N PRO A 1041 2.96 -13.79 -38.95
CA PRO A 1041 3.59 -14.32 -37.74
C PRO A 1041 3.56 -13.38 -36.53
N ALA A 1042 3.42 -12.07 -36.76
CA ALA A 1042 3.36 -11.05 -35.70
C ALA A 1042 1.93 -10.75 -35.21
N ALA A 1043 0.94 -11.53 -35.65
CA ALA A 1043 -0.43 -11.46 -35.16
C ALA A 1043 -0.56 -12.20 -33.83
N CYS A 1044 -1.43 -11.70 -32.93
CA CYS A 1044 -1.67 -12.30 -31.61
C CYS A 1044 -2.41 -13.63 -31.64
N ASN A 1045 -2.93 -14.02 -32.80
CA ASN A 1045 -3.55 -15.33 -33.03
C ASN A 1045 -2.71 -16.21 -33.97
N ALA A 1046 -1.43 -15.88 -34.18
CA ALA A 1046 -0.50 -16.77 -34.86
C ALA A 1046 -0.24 -18.02 -34.00
N LEU A 1047 0.00 -19.16 -34.63
CA LEU A 1047 0.42 -20.39 -33.95
C LEU A 1047 1.75 -20.14 -33.22
N GLU A 1048 1.82 -20.48 -31.92
CA GLU A 1048 3.07 -20.41 -31.16
C GLU A 1048 3.56 -21.79 -30.71
N THR A 1049 2.62 -22.70 -30.39
CA THR A 1049 2.93 -24.07 -29.97
C THR A 1049 2.11 -25.09 -30.75
N LEU A 1050 2.80 -25.97 -31.48
CA LEU A 1050 2.21 -27.10 -32.17
C LEU A 1050 2.26 -28.35 -31.27
N LEU A 1051 1.09 -28.89 -30.92
CA LEU A 1051 0.94 -30.12 -30.15
C LEU A 1051 0.69 -31.29 -31.09
N ILE A 1052 1.48 -32.35 -30.98
CA ILE A 1052 1.39 -33.51 -31.86
C ILE A 1052 1.15 -34.76 -31.04
N HIS A 1053 0.14 -35.56 -31.44
CA HIS A 1053 -0.09 -36.85 -30.79
C HIS A 1053 1.09 -37.82 -31.02
N ARG A 1054 1.52 -38.53 -29.97
CA ARG A 1054 2.71 -39.41 -29.98
C ARG A 1054 2.75 -40.40 -31.15
N ASP A 1055 1.59 -40.95 -31.52
CA ASP A 1055 1.47 -41.99 -32.55
C ASP A 1055 1.79 -41.45 -33.96
N LEU A 1056 1.74 -40.13 -34.16
CA LEU A 1056 2.07 -39.49 -35.43
C LEU A 1056 3.56 -39.30 -35.67
N LEU A 1057 4.40 -39.36 -34.62
CA LEU A 1057 5.84 -39.05 -34.73
C LEU A 1057 6.60 -39.96 -35.70
N ARG A 1058 6.13 -41.19 -35.92
CA ARG A 1058 6.73 -42.17 -36.83
C ARG A 1058 5.98 -42.31 -38.16
N THR A 1059 5.14 -41.33 -38.48
CA THR A 1059 4.32 -41.34 -39.69
C THR A 1059 4.86 -40.35 -40.73
N PRO A 1060 4.63 -40.58 -42.04
CA PRO A 1060 5.02 -39.63 -43.08
C PRO A 1060 4.40 -38.23 -42.92
N LEU A 1061 3.30 -38.12 -42.16
CA LEU A 1061 2.67 -36.84 -41.85
C LEU A 1061 3.61 -35.93 -41.05
N PHE A 1062 4.32 -36.47 -40.07
CA PHE A 1062 5.23 -35.70 -39.25
C PHE A 1062 6.40 -35.13 -40.08
N ASP A 1063 6.98 -35.95 -40.96
CA ASP A 1063 8.03 -35.52 -41.88
C ASP A 1063 7.56 -34.37 -42.77
N GLN A 1064 6.34 -34.45 -43.31
CA GLN A 1064 5.75 -33.38 -44.13
C GLN A 1064 5.56 -32.06 -43.36
N ILE A 1065 5.19 -32.11 -42.07
CA ILE A 1065 5.07 -30.92 -41.22
C ILE A 1065 6.44 -30.25 -41.06
N ILE A 1066 7.47 -31.03 -40.69
CA ILE A 1066 8.81 -30.51 -40.44
C ILE A 1066 9.44 -29.96 -41.73
N ASP A 1067 9.29 -30.67 -42.84
CA ASP A 1067 9.79 -30.21 -44.14
C ASP A 1067 9.08 -28.92 -44.59
N MET A 1068 7.76 -28.83 -44.40
CA MET A 1068 7.02 -27.61 -44.69
C MET A 1068 7.51 -26.43 -43.84
N LEU A 1069 7.64 -26.61 -42.52
CA LEU A 1069 8.13 -25.55 -41.62
C LEU A 1069 9.55 -25.11 -42.00
N ARG A 1070 10.42 -26.06 -42.41
CA ARG A 1070 11.76 -25.75 -42.88
C ARG A 1070 11.77 -24.94 -44.18
N VAL A 1071 10.90 -25.28 -45.13
CA VAL A 1071 10.74 -24.54 -46.41
C VAL A 1071 10.27 -23.11 -46.16
N GLU A 1072 9.33 -22.91 -45.23
CA GLU A 1072 8.82 -21.60 -44.81
C GLU A 1072 9.79 -20.86 -43.86
N GLN A 1073 10.99 -21.41 -43.62
CA GLN A 1073 12.04 -20.85 -42.76
C GLN A 1073 11.62 -20.65 -41.29
N VAL A 1074 10.68 -21.47 -40.81
CA VAL A 1074 10.25 -21.45 -39.42
C VAL A 1074 11.27 -22.15 -38.52
N LYS A 1075 11.78 -21.43 -37.53
CA LYS A 1075 12.69 -21.98 -36.52
C LYS A 1075 11.90 -22.79 -35.49
N ILE A 1076 12.22 -24.07 -35.40
CA ILE A 1076 11.57 -25.00 -34.49
C ILE A 1076 12.31 -25.05 -33.16
N HIS A 1077 11.57 -24.88 -32.06
CA HIS A 1077 12.04 -25.13 -30.70
C HIS A 1077 11.39 -26.38 -30.14
N ALA A 1078 12.19 -27.29 -29.58
CA ALA A 1078 11.68 -28.56 -29.09
C ALA A 1078 11.17 -28.42 -27.64
N GLY A 1079 9.93 -28.86 -27.40
CA GLY A 1079 9.41 -29.10 -26.07
C GLY A 1079 10.11 -30.29 -25.38
N PRO A 1080 10.14 -30.36 -24.04
CA PRO A 1080 10.82 -31.44 -23.32
C PRO A 1080 10.41 -32.85 -23.74
N LYS A 1081 9.11 -33.11 -23.98
CA LYS A 1081 8.64 -34.45 -24.37
C LYS A 1081 9.05 -34.75 -25.81
N PHE A 1082 8.91 -33.78 -26.72
CA PHE A 1082 9.39 -33.90 -28.10
C PHE A 1082 10.91 -34.13 -28.18
N ALA A 1083 11.72 -33.41 -27.40
CA ALA A 1083 13.17 -33.57 -27.36
C ALA A 1083 13.58 -34.99 -26.95
N SER A 1084 12.83 -35.63 -26.04
CA SER A 1084 13.09 -37.01 -25.61
C SER A 1084 12.93 -38.07 -26.70
N TYR A 1085 12.17 -37.77 -27.76
CA TYR A 1085 11.96 -38.66 -28.91
C TYR A 1085 13.03 -38.50 -30.01
N LEU A 1086 13.88 -37.48 -29.93
CA LEU A 1086 14.87 -37.16 -30.96
C LEU A 1086 16.28 -37.56 -30.52
N THR A 1087 17.04 -38.18 -31.43
CA THR A 1087 18.48 -38.44 -31.20
C THR A 1087 19.32 -37.17 -31.32
N PHE A 1088 18.86 -36.22 -32.14
CA PHE A 1088 19.41 -34.87 -32.29
C PHE A 1088 18.25 -33.88 -32.27
N SER A 1089 18.09 -33.13 -31.20
CA SER A 1089 16.99 -32.18 -31.04
C SER A 1089 17.37 -30.77 -31.53
N PRO A 1090 16.40 -30.01 -32.09
CA PRO A 1090 16.50 -28.55 -32.17
C PRO A 1090 16.69 -27.93 -30.78
N SER A 1091 16.91 -26.61 -30.74
CA SER A 1091 17.02 -25.85 -29.48
C SER A 1091 15.85 -26.18 -28.55
N GLU A 1092 16.13 -26.68 -27.35
CA GLU A 1092 15.09 -26.92 -26.36
C GLU A 1092 14.50 -25.59 -25.87
N VAL A 1093 13.18 -25.56 -25.67
CA VAL A 1093 12.49 -24.36 -25.18
C VAL A 1093 12.91 -24.01 -23.76
N LYS A 1094 13.10 -22.72 -23.48
CA LYS A 1094 13.27 -22.22 -22.11
C LYS A 1094 11.94 -22.15 -21.36
N SER A 1095 10.85 -21.97 -22.08
CA SER A 1095 9.49 -21.83 -21.55
C SER A 1095 8.48 -22.22 -22.62
N LEU A 1096 7.49 -23.02 -22.24
CA LEU A 1096 6.31 -23.33 -23.06
C LEU A 1096 5.30 -22.16 -23.11
N ARG A 1097 5.55 -21.07 -22.35
CA ARG A 1097 4.74 -19.84 -22.34
C ARG A 1097 5.42 -18.71 -23.11
N THR A 1098 5.83 -18.99 -24.35
CA THR A 1098 6.54 -18.02 -25.18
C THR A 1098 5.68 -17.65 -26.38
N GLU A 1099 5.32 -16.37 -26.51
CA GLU A 1099 4.83 -15.80 -27.76
C GLU A 1099 6.04 -15.35 -28.56
N TYR A 1100 6.31 -15.99 -29.70
CA TYR A 1100 7.48 -15.67 -30.51
C TYR A 1100 7.23 -14.45 -31.39
N GLY A 1101 6.01 -14.31 -31.93
CA GLY A 1101 5.63 -13.16 -32.78
C GLY A 1101 6.43 -13.03 -34.08
N ASP A 1102 7.11 -14.11 -34.50
CA ASP A 1102 7.94 -14.21 -35.70
C ASP A 1102 7.85 -15.64 -36.27
N LEU A 1103 8.61 -15.96 -37.32
CA LEU A 1103 8.76 -17.31 -37.91
C LEU A 1103 9.53 -18.26 -36.97
N GLU A 1104 9.07 -18.40 -35.74
CA GLU A 1104 9.52 -19.41 -34.77
C GLU A 1104 8.30 -20.09 -34.13
N CYS A 1105 8.41 -21.37 -33.75
CA CYS A 1105 7.36 -22.07 -33.01
C CYS A 1105 7.93 -23.16 -32.11
N CYS A 1106 7.20 -23.48 -31.03
CA CYS A 1106 7.44 -24.66 -30.22
C CYS A 1106 6.72 -25.88 -30.84
N ILE A 1107 7.37 -27.04 -30.84
CA ILE A 1107 6.71 -28.33 -31.09
C ILE A 1107 6.81 -29.16 -29.82
N GLU A 1108 5.66 -29.65 -29.34
CA GLU A 1108 5.57 -30.51 -28.17
C GLU A 1108 4.71 -31.75 -28.46
N VAL A 1109 5.05 -32.87 -27.82
CA VAL A 1109 4.34 -34.14 -27.96
C VAL A 1109 3.33 -34.32 -26.84
N VAL A 1110 2.18 -34.89 -27.14
CA VAL A 1110 1.14 -35.27 -26.17
C VAL A 1110 0.64 -36.70 -26.44
N ASP A 1111 0.19 -37.40 -25.40
CA ASP A 1111 -0.24 -38.80 -25.44
C ASP A 1111 -1.74 -38.96 -25.74
N SER A 1112 -2.53 -37.90 -25.64
CA SER A 1112 -3.98 -37.90 -25.83
C SER A 1112 -4.55 -36.49 -25.98
N VAL A 1113 -5.81 -36.39 -26.40
CA VAL A 1113 -6.55 -35.12 -26.42
C VAL A 1113 -6.70 -34.51 -25.02
N GLN A 1114 -6.79 -35.33 -23.96
CA GLN A 1114 -6.84 -34.84 -22.58
C GLN A 1114 -5.55 -34.11 -22.19
N GLU A 1115 -4.39 -34.71 -22.50
CA GLU A 1115 -3.10 -34.05 -22.25
C GLU A 1115 -2.95 -32.78 -23.11
N ALA A 1116 -3.48 -32.77 -24.34
CA ALA A 1116 -3.51 -31.57 -25.17
C ALA A 1116 -4.33 -30.44 -24.53
N VAL A 1117 -5.54 -30.74 -24.01
CA VAL A 1117 -6.39 -29.77 -23.29
C VAL A 1117 -5.68 -29.26 -22.03
N GLU A 1118 -5.09 -30.16 -21.22
CA GLU A 1118 -4.35 -29.79 -20.02
C GLU A 1118 -3.13 -28.90 -20.34
N HIS A 1119 -2.42 -29.20 -21.44
CA HIS A 1119 -1.32 -28.37 -21.92
C HIS A 1119 -1.81 -26.96 -22.30
N ILE A 1120 -2.90 -26.88 -23.07
CA ILE A 1120 -3.48 -25.61 -23.51
C ILE A 1120 -3.94 -24.77 -22.31
N HIS A 1121 -4.64 -25.36 -21.33
CA HIS A 1121 -5.04 -24.64 -20.11
C HIS A 1121 -3.84 -24.18 -19.29
N LYS A 1122 -2.78 -24.98 -19.24
CA LYS A 1122 -1.59 -24.69 -18.42
C LYS A 1122 -0.67 -23.67 -19.06
N TYR A 1123 -0.54 -23.64 -20.38
CA TYR A 1123 0.48 -22.82 -21.07
C TYR A 1123 -0.10 -21.78 -22.02
N GLY A 1124 -1.34 -21.95 -22.47
CA GLY A 1124 -2.02 -21.02 -23.36
C GLY A 1124 -2.44 -19.72 -22.70
N SER A 1125 -2.64 -18.73 -23.57
CA SER A 1125 -3.15 -17.40 -23.21
C SER A 1125 -4.68 -17.33 -23.17
N SER A 1126 -5.36 -18.46 -23.41
CA SER A 1126 -6.81 -18.56 -23.62
C SER A 1126 -7.30 -17.68 -24.78
N HIS A 1127 -6.48 -17.50 -25.83
CA HIS A 1127 -6.81 -16.69 -27.00
C HIS A 1127 -7.49 -17.53 -28.10
N THR A 1128 -6.71 -18.25 -28.90
CA THR A 1128 -7.22 -19.12 -29.98
C THR A 1128 -6.51 -20.46 -29.93
N ASP A 1129 -7.27 -21.56 -29.88
CA ASP A 1129 -6.68 -22.89 -29.90
C ASP A 1129 -7.48 -23.82 -30.81
N VAL A 1130 -6.78 -24.72 -31.50
CA VAL A 1130 -7.34 -25.48 -32.63
C VAL A 1130 -7.05 -26.96 -32.47
N ILE A 1131 -8.03 -27.81 -32.84
CA ILE A 1131 -7.82 -29.23 -33.09
C ILE A 1131 -7.93 -29.56 -34.58
N ILE A 1132 -7.05 -30.42 -35.06
CA ILE A 1132 -7.13 -31.04 -36.38
C ILE A 1132 -7.38 -32.53 -36.19
N THR A 1133 -8.57 -32.99 -36.58
CA THR A 1133 -9.01 -34.39 -36.49
C THR A 1133 -10.17 -34.64 -37.45
N GLU A 1134 -10.32 -35.86 -37.96
CA GLU A 1134 -11.55 -36.32 -38.62
C GLU A 1134 -12.52 -37.02 -37.63
N ASN A 1135 -12.09 -37.24 -36.39
CA ASN A 1135 -12.92 -37.85 -35.36
C ASN A 1135 -13.80 -36.81 -34.68
N GLU A 1136 -15.09 -36.81 -35.04
CA GLU A 1136 -16.10 -35.88 -34.52
C GLU A 1136 -16.20 -35.91 -32.99
N LYS A 1137 -16.09 -37.09 -32.36
CA LYS A 1137 -16.17 -37.19 -30.89
C LYS A 1137 -14.98 -36.50 -30.22
N THR A 1138 -13.78 -36.64 -30.77
CA THR A 1138 -12.58 -35.96 -30.28
C THR A 1138 -12.66 -34.46 -30.53
N ALA A 1139 -13.18 -34.04 -31.68
CA ALA A 1139 -13.39 -32.63 -32.02
C ALA A 1139 -14.35 -31.95 -31.05
N GLU A 1140 -15.53 -32.53 -30.81
CA GLU A 1140 -16.53 -32.00 -29.88
C GLU A 1140 -16.02 -31.99 -28.43
N PHE A 1141 -15.28 -33.05 -28.03
CA PHE A 1141 -14.61 -33.06 -26.73
C PHE A 1141 -13.65 -31.87 -26.57
N PHE A 1142 -12.82 -31.60 -27.58
CA PHE A 1142 -11.89 -30.49 -27.55
C PHE A 1142 -12.60 -29.13 -27.54
N LEU A 1143 -13.61 -28.92 -28.40
CA LEU A 1143 -14.41 -27.69 -28.44
C LEU A 1143 -15.09 -27.38 -27.10
N GLN A 1144 -15.56 -28.41 -26.40
CA GLN A 1144 -16.24 -28.26 -25.11
C GLN A 1144 -15.28 -28.01 -23.94
N HIS A 1145 -14.09 -28.63 -23.95
CA HIS A 1145 -13.19 -28.63 -22.79
C HIS A 1145 -12.08 -27.58 -22.86
N VAL A 1146 -11.70 -27.10 -24.04
CA VAL A 1146 -10.75 -25.99 -24.17
C VAL A 1146 -11.44 -24.67 -23.82
N ASP A 1147 -10.88 -23.95 -22.86
CA ASP A 1147 -11.48 -22.73 -22.32
C ASP A 1147 -10.74 -21.49 -22.84
N SER A 1148 -10.68 -21.38 -24.17
CA SER A 1148 -10.10 -20.25 -24.88
C SER A 1148 -11.19 -19.35 -25.44
N ALA A 1149 -10.85 -18.10 -25.76
CA ALA A 1149 -11.80 -17.15 -26.33
C ALA A 1149 -12.35 -17.62 -27.68
N CYS A 1150 -11.52 -18.33 -28.46
CA CYS A 1150 -11.90 -19.00 -29.69
C CYS A 1150 -11.34 -20.42 -29.69
N VAL A 1151 -12.17 -21.40 -30.00
CA VAL A 1151 -11.76 -22.81 -30.17
C VAL A 1151 -12.23 -23.28 -31.54
N PHE A 1152 -11.33 -23.82 -32.36
CA PHE A 1152 -11.67 -24.24 -33.72
C PHE A 1152 -11.40 -25.71 -33.98
N TRP A 1153 -12.20 -26.27 -34.88
CA TRP A 1153 -12.01 -27.60 -35.45
C TRP A 1153 -11.68 -27.48 -36.94
N ASN A 1154 -10.55 -28.02 -37.37
CA ASN A 1154 -10.12 -28.05 -38.77
C ASN A 1154 -10.06 -26.66 -39.46
N ALA A 1155 -9.78 -25.60 -38.70
CA ALA A 1155 -9.63 -24.24 -39.22
C ALA A 1155 -8.44 -23.53 -38.59
N SER A 1156 -7.78 -22.64 -39.35
CA SER A 1156 -6.61 -21.89 -38.90
C SER A 1156 -6.90 -20.99 -37.70
N THR A 1157 -5.92 -20.83 -36.80
CA THR A 1157 -6.01 -19.88 -35.68
C THR A 1157 -6.24 -18.45 -36.16
N ARG A 1158 -5.83 -18.12 -37.39
CA ARG A 1158 -5.95 -16.78 -37.98
C ARG A 1158 -7.39 -16.33 -38.19
N PHE A 1159 -8.36 -17.24 -38.17
CA PHE A 1159 -9.77 -16.87 -38.30
C PHE A 1159 -10.34 -16.08 -37.11
N SER A 1160 -9.68 -16.07 -35.94
CA SER A 1160 -10.11 -15.26 -34.79
C SER A 1160 -9.86 -13.76 -35.03
N ASP A 1161 -10.75 -13.15 -35.77
CA ASP A 1161 -10.70 -11.75 -36.19
C ASP A 1161 -12.13 -11.25 -36.40
N GLY A 1162 -12.43 -10.03 -35.97
CA GLY A 1162 -13.80 -9.51 -36.00
C GLY A 1162 -14.40 -9.43 -37.41
N TYR A 1163 -13.62 -9.04 -38.41
CA TYR A 1163 -14.11 -9.01 -39.80
C TYR A 1163 -14.37 -10.43 -40.31
N ARG A 1164 -13.45 -11.38 -40.05
CA ARG A 1164 -13.60 -12.79 -40.44
C ARG A 1164 -14.79 -13.49 -39.76
N PHE A 1165 -15.16 -13.06 -38.54
CA PHE A 1165 -16.34 -13.53 -37.82
C PHE A 1165 -17.66 -12.87 -38.27
N GLY A 1166 -17.61 -11.94 -39.24
CA GLY A 1166 -18.80 -11.25 -39.73
C GLY A 1166 -19.27 -10.10 -38.82
N LEU A 1167 -18.42 -9.62 -37.91
CA LEU A 1167 -18.72 -8.45 -37.05
C LEU A 1167 -18.48 -7.10 -37.76
N GLY A 1168 -17.95 -7.13 -38.98
CA GLY A 1168 -17.57 -5.97 -39.79
C GLY A 1168 -16.24 -5.34 -39.37
N ALA A 1169 -16.05 -5.10 -38.07
CA ALA A 1169 -14.76 -4.71 -37.50
C ALA A 1169 -14.64 -5.18 -36.04
N GLU A 1170 -13.46 -4.96 -35.45
CA GLU A 1170 -13.20 -5.20 -34.05
C GLU A 1170 -12.56 -3.97 -33.39
N VAL A 1171 -12.87 -3.73 -32.12
CA VAL A 1171 -12.04 -2.84 -31.29
C VAL A 1171 -10.78 -3.54 -30.78
N GLY A 1172 -10.84 -4.86 -30.67
CA GLY A 1172 -9.91 -5.66 -29.90
C GLY A 1172 -10.31 -7.13 -29.88
N ILE A 1173 -9.38 -7.99 -29.46
CA ILE A 1173 -9.70 -9.35 -29.05
C ILE A 1173 -9.56 -9.41 -27.52
N SER A 1174 -10.58 -9.93 -26.86
CA SER A 1174 -10.60 -10.07 -25.40
C SER A 1174 -10.40 -11.52 -24.99
N THR A 1175 -9.42 -11.78 -24.15
CA THR A 1175 -9.26 -13.08 -23.47
C THR A 1175 -9.94 -13.10 -22.09
N SER A 1176 -10.56 -11.99 -21.69
CA SER A 1176 -11.35 -11.89 -20.45
C SER A 1176 -12.56 -12.83 -20.48
N ARG A 1177 -12.92 -13.36 -19.32
CA ARG A 1177 -14.11 -14.21 -19.14
C ARG A 1177 -15.38 -13.44 -18.77
N ILE A 1178 -15.25 -12.13 -18.54
CA ILE A 1178 -16.36 -11.25 -18.18
C ILE A 1178 -16.62 -10.25 -19.30
N HIS A 1179 -17.87 -9.81 -19.41
CA HIS A 1179 -18.37 -8.81 -20.35
C HIS A 1179 -18.33 -9.24 -21.83
N ALA A 1180 -17.14 -9.28 -22.45
CA ALA A 1180 -16.96 -9.70 -23.85
C ALA A 1180 -15.69 -10.55 -24.00
N ARG A 1181 -15.78 -11.60 -24.83
CA ARG A 1181 -14.72 -12.60 -25.04
C ARG A 1181 -14.61 -12.94 -26.53
N GLY A 1182 -13.38 -13.05 -27.03
CA GLY A 1182 -13.09 -13.20 -28.45
C GLY A 1182 -12.99 -11.84 -29.17
N PRO A 1183 -13.09 -11.81 -30.51
CA PRO A 1183 -13.18 -10.58 -31.27
C PRO A 1183 -14.37 -9.73 -30.82
N VAL A 1184 -14.12 -8.48 -30.46
CA VAL A 1184 -15.11 -7.59 -29.85
C VAL A 1184 -15.64 -6.61 -30.89
N GLY A 1185 -16.88 -6.82 -31.33
CA GLY A 1185 -17.64 -5.90 -32.20
C GLY A 1185 -18.52 -4.92 -31.41
N ILE A 1186 -19.59 -4.43 -32.04
CA ILE A 1186 -20.53 -3.43 -31.46
C ILE A 1186 -21.12 -3.90 -30.12
N GLU A 1187 -21.56 -5.17 -30.05
CA GLU A 1187 -22.23 -5.75 -28.87
C GLU A 1187 -21.36 -5.69 -27.60
N GLY A 1188 -20.04 -5.86 -27.75
CA GLY A 1188 -19.11 -5.78 -26.62
C GLY A 1188 -18.85 -4.34 -26.15
N LEU A 1189 -19.40 -3.33 -26.83
CA LEU A 1189 -19.37 -1.93 -26.43
C LEU A 1189 -20.71 -1.47 -25.82
N LEU A 1190 -21.61 -2.41 -25.54
CA LEU A 1190 -22.91 -2.16 -24.92
C LEU A 1190 -22.98 -2.83 -23.55
N THR A 1191 -23.76 -2.25 -22.65
CA THR A 1191 -24.18 -2.87 -21.39
C THR A 1191 -25.71 -2.94 -21.36
N THR A 1192 -26.29 -3.32 -20.22
CA THR A 1192 -27.74 -3.48 -20.09
C THR A 1192 -28.31 -2.62 -18.97
N LYS A 1193 -29.58 -2.21 -19.11
CA LYS A 1193 -30.34 -1.49 -18.10
C LYS A 1193 -31.73 -2.08 -17.95
N TRP A 1194 -32.21 -2.17 -16.71
CA TRP A 1194 -33.56 -2.60 -16.39
C TRP A 1194 -34.52 -1.41 -16.36
N LEU A 1195 -35.65 -1.54 -17.05
CA LEU A 1195 -36.74 -0.56 -17.12
C LEU A 1195 -38.00 -1.24 -16.58
N LEU A 1196 -38.48 -0.79 -15.42
CA LEU A 1196 -39.74 -1.25 -14.84
C LEU A 1196 -40.81 -0.17 -15.06
N ARG A 1197 -41.89 -0.53 -15.73
CA ARG A 1197 -43.05 0.35 -15.95
C ARG A 1197 -44.22 -0.19 -15.13
N GLY A 1198 -44.69 0.61 -14.18
CA GLY A 1198 -45.82 0.28 -13.32
C GLY A 1198 -46.91 1.33 -13.35
N ASN A 1199 -47.99 1.05 -12.64
CA ASN A 1199 -49.16 1.89 -12.43
C ASN A 1199 -49.45 1.95 -10.91
N ASN A 1200 -48.65 2.75 -10.19
CA ASN A 1200 -48.68 2.92 -8.73
C ASN A 1200 -48.39 1.65 -7.90
N HIS A 1201 -47.69 0.67 -8.46
CA HIS A 1201 -47.29 -0.54 -7.73
C HIS A 1201 -46.37 -0.23 -6.55
N VAL A 1202 -46.69 -0.77 -5.39
CA VAL A 1202 -45.85 -0.74 -4.18
C VAL A 1202 -45.54 -2.15 -3.72
N VAL A 1203 -44.33 -2.38 -3.18
CA VAL A 1203 -43.87 -3.72 -2.79
C VAL A 1203 -44.76 -4.33 -1.68
N SER A 1204 -45.36 -3.51 -0.82
CA SER A 1204 -46.29 -3.97 0.22
C SER A 1204 -47.53 -4.68 -0.32
N ASP A 1205 -48.01 -4.31 -1.50
CA ASP A 1205 -49.16 -4.97 -2.16
C ASP A 1205 -48.84 -6.40 -2.59
N PHE A 1206 -47.55 -6.77 -2.66
CA PHE A 1206 -47.07 -8.11 -3.00
C PHE A 1206 -46.62 -8.92 -1.78
N SER A 1207 -46.82 -8.41 -0.56
CA SER A 1207 -46.57 -9.16 0.68
C SER A 1207 -47.57 -10.31 0.85
N GLU A 1208 -47.36 -11.18 1.83
CA GLU A 1208 -48.24 -12.34 2.09
C GLU A 1208 -49.71 -11.94 2.34
N HIS A 1209 -49.95 -10.74 2.90
CA HIS A 1209 -51.26 -10.14 3.11
C HIS A 1209 -51.61 -9.03 2.10
N GLY A 1210 -50.82 -8.91 1.04
CA GLY A 1210 -50.98 -7.90 0.00
C GLY A 1210 -52.14 -8.19 -0.96
N SER A 1211 -52.60 -7.16 -1.67
CA SER A 1211 -53.72 -7.25 -2.61
C SER A 1211 -53.35 -7.75 -4.01
N MET A 1212 -52.04 -7.82 -4.32
CA MET A 1212 -51.49 -8.17 -5.63
C MET A 1212 -50.64 -9.43 -5.60
N LYS A 1213 -50.44 -10.04 -6.76
CA LYS A 1213 -49.64 -11.27 -6.94
C LYS A 1213 -48.69 -11.12 -8.12
N TYR A 1214 -47.52 -11.73 -8.01
CA TYR A 1214 -46.57 -11.84 -9.12
C TYR A 1214 -47.06 -12.86 -10.16
N LEU A 1215 -46.84 -12.54 -11.44
CA LEU A 1215 -47.10 -13.39 -12.60
C LEU A 1215 -45.80 -13.96 -13.19
N HIS A 1216 -44.74 -13.13 -13.27
CA HIS A 1216 -43.45 -13.46 -13.89
C HIS A 1216 -43.54 -14.09 -15.29
N GLU A 1217 -44.50 -13.65 -16.10
CA GLU A 1217 -44.73 -14.17 -17.45
C GLU A 1217 -43.71 -13.57 -18.43
N SER A 1218 -42.94 -14.41 -19.11
CA SER A 1218 -42.05 -13.95 -20.19
C SER A 1218 -42.88 -13.52 -21.40
N LEU A 1219 -42.67 -12.28 -21.86
CA LEU A 1219 -43.36 -11.72 -23.02
C LEU A 1219 -42.52 -11.89 -24.29
N PRO A 1220 -43.16 -12.00 -25.47
CA PRO A 1220 -42.44 -12.13 -26.73
C PRO A 1220 -41.54 -10.92 -27.01
N LEU A 1221 -40.34 -11.20 -27.50
CA LEU A 1221 -39.39 -10.20 -27.98
C LEU A 1221 -39.57 -10.00 -29.49
N PRO A 1222 -39.30 -8.79 -30.02
CA PRO A 1222 -39.20 -8.59 -31.46
C PRO A 1222 -38.14 -9.54 -32.03
N GLN A 1223 -38.46 -10.28 -33.09
CA GLN A 1223 -37.49 -11.15 -33.76
C GLN A 1223 -36.38 -10.30 -34.37
N ARG A 1224 -35.13 -10.75 -34.24
CA ARG A 1224 -33.97 -10.08 -34.83
C ARG A 1224 -34.05 -10.19 -36.35
N ASN A 1225 -33.81 -9.09 -37.06
CA ASN A 1225 -33.64 -9.15 -38.52
C ASN A 1225 -32.37 -9.94 -38.80
N ALA A 1226 -32.51 -11.11 -39.45
CA ALA A 1226 -31.38 -11.83 -40.00
C ALA A 1226 -30.98 -11.14 -41.31
N ASN A 1227 -30.09 -10.14 -41.21
CA ASN A 1227 -29.47 -9.51 -42.38
C ASN A 1227 -28.07 -10.06 -42.58
#